data_AF-A0A4Z2IN62-F1
#
_entry.id   AF-A0A4Z2IN62-F1
#
_cell.length_a   1.000
_cell.length_b   1.000
_cell.length_c   1.000
_cell.angle_alpha   90.00
_cell.angle_beta   90.00
_cell.angle_gamma   90.00
#
_symmetry.space_group_name_H-M   'P 1'
#
loop_
_entity.id
_entity.type
_entity.pdbx_description
1 polymer ?
#
loop_
_entity_poly.entity_id
_entity_poly.type
_entity_poly.pdbx_seq_one_letter_code
_entity_poly.pdbx_strand_id
1 'polypeptide(L)'
;MEDSPSCSSPVAGPPRASFLQRTLERLSSAQCLRVTPEGAAPVGVVALQRYLSEKAEGLDSYSYDITVTDGVWRAKCLLHPSLHGLVHSNTLRTGGDVDITQCSFVYDERLLGHGYICVEKLRCGAGRSALLSRVKDAGSLPMLVRRGMGCSGAGRRDAPLQVSRKHYLPLWNNDDPEGDIWTSGCSSSDTALDVSKVTLLCSLGSCFKKSWTPLPLLVKIIHKAKLRYYGKFGLKIDYPYQAYFEVADQSGIMSLVLWNELCPEFYQRLSVGTVLFIQNYTLKQRYANRTRPQMDHHRMTSFDSVEICLNPRSPVSILTLVSPKAVLPQWRLPEVRYQFITRSEMENLAHNSACDVIGLVTFVGRVERVKDKKNTGPEKYWTYRWIHAVDGTSGLPFVLELFSSSQPEVFSRICPMTYLVCTQMRVCHVEGSLPYLTSSCETETFITGHHKGQPYVSDPGVKRFIQWTKTLEDNAVLQKTAVGGHYCYPRPPREFSQSLEDALTAPSSAQAPLVAASDLKKELETLHYREHKKVAIQGHITAVRYIRSSKTFRGTEEKEVRDVSPDACEHAVPDTHTHPSTAEQTPEASSTSASPERISADGRKRRNSTRKATESSLNRVDAAAKRRHKDTEEGQEQEEEEERDSASEEARAVECRQQMPNPDSDAMSWESSSWPRQREEVSEHLVRGGLCRDSVSRRFTFEEKNVLLQQSSLQPARWTAERDADVTPVLCPGYYRVTILGINKQIAVDAAYVPVLSADEPGAVGLPQDPHGNTMLACLSSGCLCPLRDTAGNCESTLPEPEEVVATAAELEDAHVVCVLDLCHLGGDEMEVLISKVYRVTEASLN
;
A
#
# COMPACT_ATOMS: atom_id res chain seq x y z
N MET A 1 -30.36 43.71 55.84
CA MET A 1 -28.93 43.65 56.17
C MET A 1 -28.55 42.19 56.11
N GLU A 2 -28.37 41.71 54.88
CA GLU A 2 -27.06 41.47 54.23
C GLU A 2 -26.69 39.98 54.46
N ASP A 3 -27.13 39.09 53.57
CA ASP A 3 -26.55 38.71 52.26
C ASP A 3 -25.32 37.79 52.37
N SER A 4 -25.58 36.50 52.14
CA SER A 4 -24.66 35.54 51.51
C SER A 4 -25.45 34.28 51.11
N PRO A 5 -25.87 34.10 49.85
CA PRO A 5 -26.43 32.86 49.37
C PRO A 5 -25.30 31.91 48.94
N SER A 6 -25.30 30.72 49.53
CA SER A 6 -24.52 29.56 49.09
C SER A 6 -24.90 29.19 47.66
N CYS A 7 -23.99 29.41 46.71
CA CYS A 7 -24.12 28.94 45.33
C CYS A 7 -23.97 27.42 45.31
N SER A 8 -25.09 26.70 45.37
CA SER A 8 -25.19 25.30 45.00
C SER A 8 -24.80 25.13 43.53
N SER A 9 -23.79 24.31 43.30
CA SER A 9 -23.38 23.78 42.00
C SER A 9 -24.58 23.32 41.18
N PRO A 10 -24.60 23.54 39.86
CA PRO A 10 -25.66 23.02 39.03
C PRO A 10 -25.56 21.50 39.07
N VAL A 11 -26.64 20.88 39.56
CA VAL A 11 -26.88 19.44 39.51
C VAL A 11 -26.61 18.99 38.07
N ALA A 12 -25.52 18.26 37.89
CA ALA A 12 -25.24 17.58 36.64
C ALA A 12 -26.43 16.67 36.33
N GLY A 13 -27.10 16.91 35.21
CA GLY A 13 -28.13 16.01 34.70
C GLY A 13 -27.58 14.58 34.59
N PRO A 14 -28.47 13.58 34.57
CA PRO A 14 -28.05 12.17 34.51
C PRO A 14 -27.08 11.96 33.33
N PRO A 15 -26.04 11.12 33.48
CA PRO A 15 -25.09 10.87 32.41
C PRO A 15 -25.85 10.35 31.20
N ARG A 16 -25.75 11.07 30.06
CA ARG A 16 -26.31 10.60 28.78
C ARG A 16 -25.77 9.20 28.53
N ALA A 17 -26.65 8.20 28.53
CA ALA A 17 -26.26 6.81 28.29
C ALA A 17 -25.58 6.68 26.91
N SER A 18 -24.45 5.97 26.88
CA SER A 18 -23.65 5.69 25.68
C SER A 18 -24.53 5.20 24.53
N PHE A 19 -24.29 5.69 23.32
CA PHE A 19 -25.04 5.29 22.13
C PHE A 19 -24.81 3.80 21.83
N LEU A 20 -23.56 3.34 21.93
CA LEU A 20 -23.20 1.94 21.68
C LEU A 20 -23.82 1.01 22.72
N GLN A 21 -23.80 1.41 24.01
CA GLN A 21 -24.42 0.65 25.07
C GLN A 21 -25.94 0.52 24.88
N ARG A 22 -26.65 1.64 24.62
CA ARG A 22 -28.10 1.62 24.35
C ARG A 22 -28.46 0.76 23.14
N THR A 23 -27.64 0.82 22.10
CA THR A 23 -27.84 0.02 20.88
C THR A 23 -27.70 -1.48 21.18
N LEU A 24 -26.67 -1.87 21.94
CA LEU A 24 -26.48 -3.26 22.35
C LEU A 24 -27.60 -3.78 23.26
N GLU A 25 -28.07 -2.96 24.21
CA GLU A 25 -29.20 -3.30 25.08
C GLU A 25 -30.49 -3.52 24.26
N ARG A 26 -30.77 -2.68 23.26
CA ARG A 26 -31.93 -2.87 22.38
C ARG A 26 -31.83 -4.11 21.50
N LEU A 27 -30.66 -4.38 20.92
CA LEU A 27 -30.41 -5.61 20.17
C LEU A 27 -30.59 -6.86 21.06
N SER A 28 -30.40 -6.72 22.37
CA SER A 28 -30.59 -7.80 23.32
C SER A 28 -32.02 -8.03 23.78
N SER A 29 -32.84 -6.98 23.80
CA SER A 29 -34.23 -7.01 24.29
C SER A 29 -35.26 -7.15 23.16
N ALA A 30 -34.89 -6.84 21.92
CA ALA A 30 -35.78 -6.95 20.78
C ALA A 30 -36.04 -8.42 20.41
N GLN A 31 -37.31 -8.76 20.17
CA GLN A 31 -37.70 -10.04 19.54
C GLN A 31 -37.20 -10.12 18.08
N CYS A 32 -36.85 -8.98 17.48
CA CYS A 32 -36.27 -8.87 16.15
C CYS A 32 -34.75 -8.66 16.24
N LEU A 33 -33.98 -9.46 15.50
CA LEU A 33 -32.51 -9.37 15.43
C LEU A 33 -31.99 -8.11 14.72
N ARG A 34 -32.89 -7.25 14.20
CA ARG A 34 -32.57 -6.00 13.49
C ARG A 34 -33.12 -4.80 14.24
N VAL A 35 -32.28 -3.79 14.41
CA VAL A 35 -32.64 -2.54 15.08
C VAL A 35 -32.13 -1.35 14.27
N THR A 36 -33.03 -0.38 14.07
CA THR A 36 -32.74 0.99 13.66
C THR A 36 -32.44 1.81 14.93
N PRO A 37 -31.20 2.27 15.15
CA PRO A 37 -30.86 3.05 16.34
C PRO A 37 -31.67 4.36 16.38
N GLU A 38 -32.24 4.71 17.54
CA GLU A 38 -32.96 5.98 17.73
C GLU A 38 -31.99 7.07 18.17
N GLY A 39 -31.98 8.19 17.44
CA GLY A 39 -31.03 9.29 17.63
C GLY A 39 -29.64 8.94 17.12
N ALA A 40 -29.44 9.06 15.80
CA ALA A 40 -28.15 8.84 15.14
C ALA A 40 -27.12 9.85 15.66
N ALA A 41 -26.33 9.43 16.65
CA ALA A 41 -25.12 10.13 17.03
C ALA A 41 -23.97 9.59 16.18
N PRO A 42 -23.10 10.44 15.62
CA PRO A 42 -21.93 9.97 14.90
C PRO A 42 -21.05 9.16 15.85
N VAL A 43 -20.46 8.08 15.34
CA VAL A 43 -19.43 7.29 16.03
C VAL A 43 -18.14 7.36 15.24
N GLY A 44 -17.01 7.45 15.92
CA GLY A 44 -15.69 7.49 15.29
C GLY A 44 -15.21 6.08 14.91
N VAL A 45 -14.66 5.92 13.71
CA VAL A 45 -14.06 4.66 13.25
C VAL A 45 -12.62 4.55 13.74
N VAL A 46 -12.36 3.58 14.61
CA VAL A 46 -11.04 3.35 15.24
C VAL A 46 -10.21 2.33 14.46
N ALA A 47 -10.83 1.27 13.96
CA ALA A 47 -10.13 0.24 13.21
C ALA A 47 -11.02 -0.36 12.12
N LEU A 48 -10.37 -0.75 11.03
CA LEU A 48 -10.96 -1.47 9.91
C LEU A 48 -10.02 -2.62 9.53
N GLN A 49 -10.43 -3.84 9.85
CA GLN A 49 -9.56 -5.02 9.78
C GLN A 49 -10.12 -6.01 8.74
N ARG A 50 -9.25 -6.52 7.88
CA ARG A 50 -9.61 -7.37 6.73
C ARG A 50 -9.19 -8.81 6.97
N TYR A 51 -10.00 -9.77 6.54
CA TYR A 51 -9.63 -11.19 6.57
C TYR A 51 -10.30 -11.97 5.43
N LEU A 52 -9.73 -13.14 5.10
CA LEU A 52 -10.26 -13.99 4.02
C LEU A 52 -11.57 -14.69 4.45
N SER A 53 -12.63 -14.49 3.68
CA SER A 53 -13.98 -15.04 3.95
C SER A 53 -13.99 -16.58 3.98
N GLU A 54 -14.97 -17.17 4.68
CA GLU A 54 -15.15 -18.63 4.75
C GLU A 54 -15.66 -19.23 3.43
N LYS A 55 -16.55 -18.50 2.76
CA LYS A 55 -17.21 -18.93 1.53
C LYS A 55 -17.01 -17.88 0.44
N ALA A 56 -16.86 -18.32 -0.79
CA ALA A 56 -16.97 -17.47 -1.97
C ALA A 56 -18.46 -17.34 -2.34
N GLU A 57 -19.23 -16.65 -1.51
CA GLU A 57 -20.61 -16.28 -1.84
C GLU A 57 -20.60 -14.81 -2.31
N GLY A 58 -20.49 -14.59 -3.62
CA GLY A 58 -20.50 -13.26 -4.25
C GLY A 58 -19.19 -12.88 -4.97
N LEU A 59 -19.05 -11.57 -5.27
CA LEU A 59 -17.91 -10.99 -6.00
C LEU A 59 -16.67 -10.80 -5.10
N ASP A 60 -16.86 -10.67 -3.79
CA ASP A 60 -15.79 -10.31 -2.83
C ASP A 60 -15.18 -11.50 -2.10
N SER A 61 -13.84 -11.57 -2.15
CA SER A 61 -13.08 -12.62 -1.49
C SER A 61 -12.86 -12.39 0.01
N TYR A 62 -13.11 -11.17 0.50
CA TYR A 62 -12.73 -10.71 1.83
C TYR A 62 -13.93 -10.25 2.65
N SER A 63 -13.78 -10.32 3.97
CA SER A 63 -14.72 -9.78 4.95
C SER A 63 -14.00 -8.77 5.85
N TYR A 64 -14.78 -7.88 6.46
CA TYR A 64 -14.24 -6.75 7.23
C TYR A 64 -14.89 -6.67 8.62
N ASP A 65 -14.04 -6.51 9.64
CA ASP A 65 -14.46 -6.12 10.98
C ASP A 65 -14.19 -4.63 11.16
N ILE A 66 -15.19 -3.89 11.66
CA ILE A 66 -15.09 -2.48 11.99
C ILE A 66 -15.12 -2.31 13.51
N THR A 67 -14.22 -1.49 14.04
CA THR A 67 -14.26 -1.06 15.45
C THR A 67 -14.63 0.42 15.51
N VAL A 68 -15.73 0.74 16.17
CA VAL A 68 -16.25 2.11 16.33
C VAL A 68 -16.24 2.55 17.80
N THR A 69 -16.26 3.86 18.05
CA THR A 69 -16.31 4.45 19.39
C THR A 69 -17.29 5.63 19.45
N ASP A 70 -18.01 5.74 20.56
CA ASP A 70 -18.78 6.94 20.91
C ASP A 70 -18.02 7.87 21.88
N GLY A 71 -16.73 7.59 22.10
CA GLY A 71 -15.85 8.29 23.04
C GLY A 71 -15.87 7.71 24.45
N VAL A 72 -16.82 6.82 24.78
CA VAL A 72 -16.91 6.15 26.09
C VAL A 72 -16.59 4.67 25.94
N TRP A 73 -17.22 4.00 24.98
CA TRP A 73 -17.03 2.60 24.69
C TRP A 73 -16.52 2.40 23.28
N ARG A 74 -15.75 1.33 23.08
CA ARG A 74 -15.52 0.77 21.74
C ARG A 74 -16.50 -0.37 21.50
N ALA A 75 -16.92 -0.58 20.26
CA ALA A 75 -17.65 -1.77 19.82
C ALA A 75 -17.01 -2.34 18.56
N LYS A 76 -16.76 -3.65 18.55
CA LYS A 76 -16.27 -4.38 17.38
C LYS A 76 -17.46 -5.07 16.70
N CYS A 77 -17.64 -4.78 15.42
CA CYS A 77 -18.79 -5.20 14.63
C CYS A 77 -18.32 -5.81 13.30
N LEU A 78 -19.11 -6.73 12.76
CA LEU A 78 -18.95 -7.23 11.39
C LEU A 78 -19.54 -6.20 10.43
N LEU A 79 -18.86 -5.94 9.31
CA LEU A 79 -19.39 -5.12 8.23
C LEU A 79 -20.20 -6.01 7.26
N HIS A 80 -21.42 -5.61 6.93
CA HIS A 80 -22.24 -6.35 5.97
C HIS A 80 -21.67 -6.22 4.54
N PRO A 81 -21.74 -7.26 3.68
CA PRO A 81 -21.17 -7.25 2.32
C PRO A 81 -21.63 -6.09 1.43
N SER A 82 -22.85 -5.59 1.61
CA SER A 82 -23.36 -4.43 0.87
C SER A 82 -22.58 -3.13 1.13
N LEU A 83 -21.74 -3.09 2.16
CA LEU A 83 -20.92 -1.92 2.53
C LEU A 83 -19.45 -2.10 2.14
N HIS A 84 -19.03 -3.24 1.56
CA HIS A 84 -17.65 -3.48 1.17
C HIS A 84 -17.15 -2.48 0.12
N GLY A 85 -18.02 -2.06 -0.81
CA GLY A 85 -17.70 -1.02 -1.79
C GLY A 85 -17.22 0.28 -1.15
N LEU A 86 -17.74 0.66 0.03
CA LEU A 86 -17.29 1.85 0.77
C LEU A 86 -15.86 1.71 1.32
N VAL A 87 -15.42 0.47 1.60
CA VAL A 87 -14.03 0.18 1.97
C VAL A 87 -13.14 0.22 0.74
N HIS A 88 -13.59 -0.36 -0.38
CA HIS A 88 -12.85 -0.37 -1.63
C HIS A 88 -12.60 1.03 -2.19
N SER A 89 -13.58 1.93 -2.10
CA SER A 89 -13.44 3.34 -2.47
C SER A 89 -12.79 4.20 -1.38
N ASN A 90 -12.46 3.63 -0.21
CA ASN A 90 -11.95 4.36 0.96
C ASN A 90 -12.87 5.49 1.46
N THR A 91 -14.17 5.42 1.17
CA THR A 91 -15.21 6.28 1.75
C THR A 91 -15.40 5.96 3.24
N LEU A 92 -15.36 4.68 3.60
CA LEU A 92 -15.31 4.22 4.99
C LEU A 92 -13.85 4.02 5.40
N ARG A 93 -13.34 4.92 6.27
CA ARG A 93 -11.93 4.95 6.69
C ARG A 93 -11.79 5.20 8.19
N THR A 94 -10.65 4.82 8.75
CA THR A 94 -10.29 5.12 10.13
C THR A 94 -10.13 6.64 10.33
N GLY A 95 -10.41 7.13 11.54
CA GLY A 95 -10.38 8.56 11.83
C GLY A 95 -11.60 9.36 11.34
N GLY A 96 -12.54 8.73 10.61
CA GLY A 96 -13.80 9.34 10.16
C GLY A 96 -14.97 9.10 11.13
N ASP A 97 -15.99 9.94 11.05
CA ASP A 97 -17.28 9.73 11.73
C ASP A 97 -18.25 8.96 10.82
N VAL A 98 -19.02 8.06 11.41
CA VAL A 98 -20.09 7.32 10.73
C VAL A 98 -21.39 7.36 11.53
N ASP A 99 -22.51 7.47 10.83
CA ASP A 99 -23.84 7.28 11.40
C ASP A 99 -24.31 5.86 11.12
N ILE A 100 -24.45 5.04 12.16
CA ILE A 100 -25.01 3.69 12.01
C ILE A 100 -26.53 3.81 11.95
N THR A 101 -27.12 3.49 10.80
CA THR A 101 -28.57 3.60 10.57
C THR A 101 -29.28 2.27 10.73
N GLN A 102 -28.59 1.15 10.49
CA GLN A 102 -29.16 -0.18 10.67
C GLN A 102 -28.09 -1.16 11.16
N CYS A 103 -28.40 -1.88 12.23
CA CYS A 103 -27.56 -2.94 12.75
C CYS A 103 -28.39 -4.17 13.13
N SER A 104 -27.74 -5.32 13.11
CA SER A 104 -28.33 -6.59 13.54
C SER A 104 -27.42 -7.34 14.50
N PHE A 105 -28.00 -8.27 15.26
CA PHE A 105 -27.24 -9.20 16.08
C PHE A 105 -27.25 -10.57 15.40
N VAL A 106 -26.07 -11.04 15.00
CA VAL A 106 -25.90 -12.32 14.29
C VAL A 106 -25.36 -13.34 15.29
N TYR A 107 -26.09 -14.44 15.47
CA TYR A 107 -25.66 -15.59 16.26
C TYR A 107 -24.87 -16.56 15.38
N ASP A 108 -23.76 -17.06 15.91
CA ASP A 108 -23.05 -18.18 15.32
C ASP A 108 -23.68 -19.48 15.82
N GLU A 109 -24.58 -20.05 15.04
CA GLU A 109 -25.29 -21.28 15.40
C GLU A 109 -24.37 -22.50 15.55
N ARG A 110 -23.11 -22.41 15.09
CA ARG A 110 -22.11 -23.48 15.28
C ARG A 110 -21.51 -23.46 16.68
N LEU A 111 -21.67 -22.36 17.43
CA LEU A 111 -21.02 -22.14 18.71
C LEU A 111 -22.03 -21.67 19.77
N LEU A 112 -22.15 -22.43 20.85
CA LEU A 112 -23.13 -22.16 21.91
C LEU A 112 -22.95 -20.77 22.51
N GLY A 113 -24.00 -19.95 22.39
CA GLY A 113 -24.07 -18.62 22.96
C GLY A 113 -23.18 -17.59 22.26
N HIS A 114 -22.58 -17.90 21.11
CA HIS A 114 -21.73 -16.96 20.38
C HIS A 114 -22.51 -16.05 19.43
N GLY A 115 -22.21 -14.76 19.44
CA GLY A 115 -22.75 -13.81 18.46
C GLY A 115 -21.98 -12.50 18.40
N TYR A 116 -22.31 -11.67 17.41
CA TYR A 116 -21.68 -10.37 17.17
C TYR A 116 -22.67 -9.39 16.55
N ILE A 117 -22.35 -8.09 16.65
CA ILE A 117 -23.12 -7.03 16.00
C ILE A 117 -22.68 -6.97 14.53
N CYS A 118 -23.63 -6.91 13.60
CA CYS A 118 -23.42 -6.67 12.19
C CYS A 118 -23.95 -5.28 11.82
N VAL A 119 -23.15 -4.46 11.15
CA VAL A 119 -23.57 -3.17 10.62
C VAL A 119 -24.09 -3.38 9.20
N GLU A 120 -25.40 -3.22 9.01
CA GLU A 120 -26.06 -3.45 7.71
C GLU A 120 -26.12 -2.18 6.86
N LYS A 121 -26.32 -1.02 7.51
CA LYS A 121 -26.32 0.29 6.84
C LYS A 121 -25.66 1.36 7.71
N LEU A 122 -24.86 2.20 7.06
CA LEU A 122 -24.23 3.36 7.67
C LEU A 122 -24.16 4.51 6.66
N ARG A 123 -23.99 5.73 7.16
CA ARG A 123 -23.60 6.90 6.35
C ARG A 123 -22.24 7.39 6.83
N CYS A 124 -21.32 7.63 5.90
CA CYS A 124 -20.01 8.19 6.22
C CYS A 124 -20.09 9.71 6.26
N GLY A 125 -19.48 10.32 7.28
CA GLY A 125 -19.20 11.75 7.28
C GLY A 125 -18.08 12.08 6.29
N ALA A 126 -18.17 13.26 5.64
CA ALA A 126 -17.15 13.71 4.70
C ALA A 126 -15.81 14.04 5.40
N GLY A 127 -15.89 14.52 6.65
CA GLY A 127 -14.75 15.02 7.42
C GLY A 127 -14.11 14.03 8.40
N ARG A 128 -13.05 14.50 9.05
CA ARG A 128 -12.42 13.81 10.19
C ARG A 128 -13.33 13.82 11.41
N SER A 129 -13.16 12.82 12.26
CA SER A 129 -13.98 12.65 13.45
C SER A 129 -13.71 13.72 14.49
N ALA A 130 -14.74 14.51 14.81
CA ALA A 130 -14.67 15.46 15.91
C ALA A 130 -14.55 14.73 17.26
N LEU A 131 -15.05 13.49 17.36
CA LEU A 131 -14.97 12.67 18.56
C LEU A 131 -13.55 12.16 18.81
N LEU A 132 -12.89 11.64 17.77
CA LEU A 132 -11.54 11.09 17.90
C LEU A 132 -10.48 12.15 18.20
N SER A 133 -10.71 13.42 17.82
CA SER A 133 -9.84 14.54 18.22
C SER A 133 -9.68 14.69 19.73
N ARG A 134 -10.65 14.20 20.51
CA ARG A 134 -10.65 14.25 21.99
C ARG A 134 -10.06 13.00 22.62
N VAL A 135 -9.84 11.94 21.85
CA VAL A 135 -9.29 10.67 22.32
C VAL A 135 -7.78 10.72 22.14
N LYS A 136 -6.98 10.44 23.18
CA LYS A 136 -5.51 10.37 23.05
C LYS A 136 -5.05 8.98 22.61
N ASP A 137 -5.69 7.95 23.14
CA ASP A 137 -5.41 6.56 22.79
C ASP A 137 -6.73 5.81 22.76
N ALA A 138 -7.10 5.29 21.58
CA ALA A 138 -8.29 4.47 21.45
C ALA A 138 -8.14 3.12 22.17
N GLY A 139 -6.90 2.63 22.36
CA GLY A 139 -6.59 1.42 23.13
C GLY A 139 -7.04 1.47 24.58
N SER A 140 -7.01 2.67 25.19
CA SER A 140 -7.43 2.92 26.58
C SER A 140 -8.94 2.79 26.82
N LEU A 141 -9.78 2.96 25.79
CA LEU A 141 -11.23 2.91 25.94
C LEU A 141 -11.71 1.45 26.15
N PRO A 142 -12.65 1.22 27.09
CA PRO A 142 -13.15 -0.11 27.35
C PRO A 142 -13.90 -0.69 26.15
N MET A 143 -13.74 -1.99 25.93
CA MET A 143 -14.45 -2.72 24.89
C MET A 143 -15.84 -3.11 25.40
N LEU A 144 -16.88 -2.75 24.66
CA LEU A 144 -18.24 -3.16 24.95
C LEU A 144 -18.38 -4.65 24.61
N VAL A 145 -18.57 -5.48 25.64
CA VAL A 145 -18.66 -6.93 25.51
C VAL A 145 -19.85 -7.45 26.31
N ARG A 146 -20.71 -8.25 25.67
CA ARG A 146 -21.78 -9.01 26.33
C ARG A 146 -21.32 -10.44 26.62
N ARG A 147 -21.90 -11.09 27.65
CA ARG A 147 -21.80 -12.55 27.80
C ARG A 147 -22.34 -13.23 26.55
N GLY A 148 -21.54 -14.10 25.94
CA GLY A 148 -21.83 -14.71 24.63
C GLY A 148 -21.31 -13.94 23.42
N MET A 149 -20.85 -12.70 23.57
CA MET A 149 -20.17 -12.02 22.46
C MET A 149 -18.75 -12.63 22.30
N GLY A 150 -18.32 -12.83 21.05
CA GLY A 150 -17.03 -13.45 20.71
C GLY A 150 -15.79 -12.75 21.31
N CYS A 151 -15.93 -11.55 21.87
CA CYS A 151 -14.85 -10.70 22.37
C CYS A 151 -14.54 -10.87 23.87
N SER A 152 -15.10 -11.86 24.57
CA SER A 152 -15.02 -12.00 26.04
C SER A 152 -13.68 -12.51 26.62
N GLY A 153 -12.73 -12.95 25.78
CA GLY A 153 -11.39 -13.36 26.22
C GLY A 153 -10.31 -12.34 25.83
N ALA A 154 -9.37 -12.05 26.74
CA ALA A 154 -8.25 -11.13 26.50
C ALA A 154 -7.40 -11.48 25.25
N GLY A 155 -7.33 -12.78 24.89
CA GLY A 155 -6.62 -13.26 23.69
C GLY A 155 -7.41 -13.18 22.36
N ARG A 156 -8.67 -12.70 22.35
CA ARG A 156 -9.48 -12.55 21.11
C ARG A 156 -9.68 -11.11 20.65
N ARG A 157 -9.02 -10.14 21.29
CA ARG A 157 -9.14 -8.71 20.90
C ARG A 157 -8.71 -8.47 19.46
N ASP A 158 -7.64 -9.14 19.04
CA ASP A 158 -7.07 -9.03 17.69
C ASP A 158 -7.27 -10.29 16.84
N ALA A 159 -8.48 -10.86 16.88
CA ALA A 159 -8.89 -11.95 16.02
C ALA A 159 -10.22 -11.63 15.32
N PRO A 160 -10.45 -12.15 14.10
CA PRO A 160 -11.72 -12.04 13.38
C PRO A 160 -12.93 -12.44 14.23
N LEU A 161 -14.04 -11.71 14.06
CA LEU A 161 -15.31 -12.05 14.70
C LEU A 161 -15.84 -13.41 14.23
N GLN A 162 -15.68 -13.70 12.94
CA GLN A 162 -15.94 -15.02 12.37
C GLN A 162 -14.83 -15.99 12.79
N VAL A 163 -15.19 -16.98 13.63
CA VAL A 163 -14.25 -17.76 14.46
C VAL A 163 -13.41 -18.78 13.68
N SER A 164 -13.66 -18.97 12.39
CA SER A 164 -12.84 -19.87 11.55
C SER A 164 -11.43 -19.36 11.27
N ARG A 165 -11.18 -18.06 11.45
CA ARG A 165 -9.88 -17.43 11.19
C ARG A 165 -9.27 -16.88 12.48
N LYS A 166 -7.95 -16.97 12.59
CA LYS A 166 -7.17 -16.52 13.77
C LYS A 166 -6.23 -15.34 13.50
N HIS A 167 -6.29 -14.75 12.30
CA HIS A 167 -5.44 -13.64 11.91
C HIS A 167 -6.18 -12.68 11.00
N TYR A 168 -5.72 -11.44 10.99
CA TYR A 168 -6.08 -10.44 10.00
C TYR A 168 -5.03 -10.38 8.91
N LEU A 169 -5.45 -9.89 7.75
CA LEU A 169 -4.58 -9.45 6.67
C LEU A 169 -4.44 -7.94 6.74
N PRO A 170 -3.31 -7.36 6.28
CA PRO A 170 -3.22 -5.94 6.04
C PRO A 170 -4.39 -5.46 5.18
N LEU A 171 -4.87 -4.24 5.41
CA LEU A 171 -6.10 -3.76 4.77
C LEU A 171 -5.96 -3.68 3.24
N TRP A 172 -4.77 -3.35 2.73
CA TRP A 172 -4.56 -3.03 1.32
C TRP A 172 -3.66 -3.99 0.54
N ASN A 173 -3.00 -4.95 1.21
CA ASN A 173 -2.15 -5.97 0.59
C ASN A 173 -2.14 -7.28 1.39
N ASN A 174 -1.57 -8.34 0.82
CA ASN A 174 -1.63 -9.68 1.40
C ASN A 174 -0.31 -10.16 2.02
N ASP A 175 0.79 -9.43 1.81
CA ASP A 175 2.14 -9.93 2.09
C ASP A 175 2.76 -9.28 3.35
N ASP A 176 2.17 -8.22 3.90
CA ASP A 176 2.70 -7.57 5.09
C ASP A 176 2.23 -8.26 6.39
N PRO A 177 3.08 -8.28 7.44
CA PRO A 177 2.68 -8.63 8.80
C PRO A 177 1.62 -7.66 9.34
N GLU A 178 0.49 -8.18 9.85
CA GLU A 178 -0.58 -7.40 10.47
C GLU A 178 -1.03 -8.04 11.80
N GLY A 179 -1.22 -7.19 12.81
CA GLY A 179 -1.73 -7.58 14.13
C GLY A 179 -0.65 -7.94 15.15
N ASP A 180 -1.09 -8.08 16.40
CA ASP A 180 -0.21 -8.21 17.56
C ASP A 180 0.50 -9.59 17.59
N ILE A 181 0.01 -10.56 16.79
CA ILE A 181 0.57 -11.91 16.65
C ILE A 181 2.04 -11.91 16.20
N TRP A 182 2.46 -10.88 15.47
CA TRP A 182 3.83 -10.76 14.96
C TRP A 182 4.80 -10.18 16.00
N THR A 183 4.28 -9.52 17.02
CA THR A 183 5.06 -8.85 18.08
C THR A 183 5.26 -9.71 19.34
N SER A 184 4.62 -10.88 19.40
CA SER A 184 4.64 -11.77 20.56
C SER A 184 5.98 -12.52 20.65
N GLY A 185 6.94 -11.94 21.38
CA GLY A 185 8.26 -12.55 21.58
C GLY A 185 8.27 -13.63 22.68
N CYS A 186 8.65 -14.86 22.35
CA CYS A 186 9.17 -15.80 23.33
C CYS A 186 10.61 -15.40 23.70
N SER A 187 10.93 -15.32 24.99
CA SER A 187 12.28 -14.99 25.47
C SER A 187 13.30 -16.00 24.95
N SER A 188 14.41 -15.53 24.37
CA SER A 188 15.52 -16.41 24.00
C SER A 188 16.05 -17.11 25.24
N SER A 189 15.83 -18.42 25.36
CA SER A 189 16.47 -19.23 26.39
C SER A 189 17.93 -19.44 26.01
N ASP A 190 18.85 -18.85 26.76
CA ASP A 190 20.29 -19.06 26.63
C ASP A 190 20.62 -20.49 27.09
N THR A 191 20.39 -21.45 26.19
CA THR A 191 20.58 -22.87 26.45
C THR A 191 21.93 -23.26 25.87
N ALA A 192 22.79 -23.89 26.67
CA ALA A 192 24.06 -24.41 26.18
C ALA A 192 23.81 -25.39 25.01
N LEU A 193 24.24 -25.01 23.80
CA LEU A 193 24.02 -25.78 22.59
C LEU A 193 25.08 -26.89 22.46
N ASP A 194 24.64 -28.15 22.37
CA ASP A 194 25.51 -29.26 21.97
C ASP A 194 25.67 -29.28 20.45
N VAL A 195 26.77 -28.69 19.97
CA VAL A 195 27.12 -28.58 18.54
C VAL A 195 27.95 -29.79 18.06
N SER A 196 28.18 -30.80 18.91
CA SER A 196 29.07 -31.93 18.58
C SER A 196 28.53 -32.86 17.48
N LYS A 197 27.21 -32.87 17.25
CA LYS A 197 26.51 -33.78 16.32
C LYS A 197 25.78 -33.03 15.20
N VAL A 198 26.38 -31.97 14.66
CA VAL A 198 25.81 -31.21 13.55
C VAL A 198 26.14 -31.87 12.20
N THR A 199 25.19 -31.86 11.26
CA THR A 199 25.39 -32.28 9.87
C THR A 199 25.61 -31.07 8.94
N LEU A 200 26.29 -31.29 7.82
CA LEU A 200 26.58 -30.26 6.82
C LEU A 200 25.56 -30.29 5.67
N LEU A 201 25.33 -29.14 5.04
CA LEU A 201 24.38 -29.00 3.93
C LEU A 201 24.70 -29.93 2.74
N CYS A 202 25.98 -30.13 2.42
CA CYS A 202 26.40 -31.05 1.36
C CYS A 202 25.95 -32.51 1.60
N SER A 203 25.85 -32.93 2.87
CA SER A 203 25.40 -34.27 3.23
C SER A 203 23.91 -34.44 2.98
N LEU A 204 23.12 -33.38 3.17
CA LEU A 204 21.67 -33.40 2.94
C LEU A 204 21.30 -33.59 1.48
N GLY A 205 22.02 -32.91 0.58
CA GLY A 205 21.80 -33.02 -0.87
C GLY A 205 21.93 -34.46 -1.39
N SER A 206 22.75 -35.28 -0.74
CA SER A 206 23.00 -36.68 -1.09
C SER A 206 22.02 -37.66 -0.42
N CYS A 207 21.29 -37.24 0.61
CA CYS A 207 20.48 -38.12 1.48
C CYS A 207 18.99 -38.21 1.10
N PHE A 208 18.48 -37.38 0.19
CA PHE A 208 17.04 -37.28 -0.13
C PHE A 208 16.36 -38.61 -0.55
N LYS A 209 17.13 -39.58 -1.08
CA LYS A 209 16.61 -40.88 -1.55
C LYS A 209 16.84 -42.06 -0.60
N LYS A 210 17.39 -41.84 0.61
CA LYS A 210 17.72 -42.90 1.57
C LYS A 210 16.95 -42.71 2.88
N SER A 211 16.70 -43.80 3.63
CA SER A 211 16.14 -43.70 4.98
C SER A 211 17.10 -42.90 5.86
N TRP A 212 16.70 -41.69 6.25
CA TRP A 212 17.57 -40.73 6.89
C TRP A 212 16.96 -40.26 8.22
N THR A 213 17.83 -40.11 9.22
CA THR A 213 17.47 -39.49 10.51
C THR A 213 18.08 -38.09 10.55
N PRO A 214 17.26 -37.03 10.78
CA PRO A 214 17.76 -35.66 10.78
C PRO A 214 18.68 -35.39 11.97
N LEU A 215 19.98 -35.24 11.70
CA LEU A 215 20.92 -34.61 12.62
C LEU A 215 20.69 -33.09 12.64
N PRO A 216 20.93 -32.40 13.76
CA PRO A 216 20.83 -30.95 13.83
C PRO A 216 21.69 -30.22 12.77
N LEU A 217 21.24 -29.03 12.38
CA LEU A 217 21.97 -28.12 11.51
C LEU A 217 22.44 -26.89 12.27
N LEU A 218 23.63 -26.40 11.92
CA LEU A 218 24.12 -25.09 12.31
C LEU A 218 24.41 -24.30 11.04
N VAL A 219 23.59 -23.27 10.78
CA VAL A 219 23.64 -22.51 9.53
C VAL A 219 23.51 -21.02 9.81
N LYS A 220 24.03 -20.18 8.90
CA LYS A 220 23.83 -18.73 8.93
C LYS A 220 22.85 -18.31 7.85
N ILE A 221 21.93 -17.41 8.16
CA ILE A 221 21.07 -16.78 7.17
C ILE A 221 21.91 -15.82 6.33
N ILE A 222 21.98 -16.05 5.03
CA ILE A 222 22.68 -15.18 4.07
C ILE A 222 21.72 -14.35 3.24
N HIS A 223 20.45 -14.77 3.14
CA HIS A 223 19.40 -14.03 2.46
C HIS A 223 18.03 -14.31 3.09
N LYS A 224 17.16 -13.30 3.11
CA LYS A 224 15.77 -13.37 3.58
C LYS A 224 14.84 -12.83 2.49
N ALA A 225 13.84 -13.62 2.12
CA ALA A 225 12.81 -13.21 1.17
C ALA A 225 11.59 -12.61 1.87
N LYS A 226 10.74 -11.92 1.11
CA LYS A 226 9.45 -11.43 1.60
C LYS A 226 8.51 -12.57 2.04
N LEU A 227 7.62 -12.25 2.97
CA LEU A 227 6.57 -13.15 3.44
C LEU A 227 5.57 -13.39 2.30
N ARG A 228 5.01 -14.60 2.21
CA ARG A 228 3.99 -14.94 1.22
C ARG A 228 2.75 -15.51 1.87
N TYR A 229 1.60 -14.89 1.61
CA TYR A 229 0.31 -15.44 1.99
C TYR A 229 -0.23 -16.39 0.91
N TYR A 230 -0.58 -17.61 1.30
CA TYR A 230 -1.09 -18.64 0.40
C TYR A 230 -2.49 -19.15 0.77
N GLY A 231 -3.19 -18.44 1.67
CA GLY A 231 -4.56 -18.80 2.08
C GLY A 231 -5.54 -18.87 0.91
N LYS A 232 -6.46 -19.84 0.98
CA LYS A 232 -7.54 -20.07 0.01
C LYS A 232 -8.83 -20.41 0.75
N PHE A 233 -9.96 -20.32 0.05
CA PHE A 233 -11.25 -20.77 0.55
C PHE A 233 -11.20 -22.26 0.93
N GLY A 234 -11.87 -22.63 2.03
CA GLY A 234 -11.89 -23.99 2.54
C GLY A 234 -10.59 -24.49 3.20
N LEU A 235 -9.49 -23.75 3.11
CA LEU A 235 -8.22 -24.13 3.74
C LEU A 235 -8.30 -23.95 5.27
N LYS A 236 -8.28 -25.07 6.00
CA LYS A 236 -8.31 -25.12 7.47
C LYS A 236 -6.91 -24.98 8.08
N ILE A 237 -6.19 -23.91 7.69
CA ILE A 237 -4.89 -23.55 8.26
C ILE A 237 -5.04 -22.20 8.95
N ASP A 238 -4.61 -22.13 10.21
CA ASP A 238 -4.80 -20.96 11.07
C ASP A 238 -4.02 -19.74 10.55
N TYR A 239 -2.78 -19.95 10.08
CA TYR A 239 -1.87 -18.91 9.58
C TYR A 239 -1.22 -19.40 8.28
N PRO A 240 -1.85 -19.27 7.11
CA PRO A 240 -1.33 -19.81 5.86
C PRO A 240 -0.29 -18.87 5.24
N TYR A 241 0.84 -18.75 5.94
CA TYR A 241 2.02 -18.00 5.52
C TYR A 241 3.21 -18.94 5.28
N GLN A 242 4.07 -18.53 4.36
CA GLN A 242 5.37 -19.15 4.17
C GLN A 242 6.42 -18.06 3.95
N ALA A 243 7.65 -18.31 4.41
CA ALA A 243 8.79 -17.45 4.18
C ALA A 243 10.00 -18.26 3.73
N TYR A 244 10.77 -17.70 2.79
CA TYR A 244 11.96 -18.33 2.25
C TYR A 244 13.22 -17.61 2.75
N PHE A 245 14.25 -18.40 3.01
CA PHE A 245 15.57 -17.95 3.40
C PHE A 245 16.61 -18.74 2.62
N GLU A 246 17.73 -18.12 2.27
CA GLU A 246 18.92 -18.89 1.90
C GLU A 246 19.83 -18.96 3.12
N VAL A 247 20.20 -20.19 3.48
CA VAL A 247 21.06 -20.48 4.62
C VAL A 247 22.34 -21.15 4.15
N ALA A 248 23.42 -20.91 4.87
CA ALA A 248 24.73 -21.38 4.46
C ALA A 248 25.57 -21.88 5.64
N ASP A 249 26.40 -22.88 5.34
CA ASP A 249 27.45 -23.39 6.20
C ASP A 249 28.79 -23.42 5.43
N GLN A 250 29.82 -24.04 5.98
CA GLN A 250 31.12 -24.18 5.31
C GLN A 250 31.08 -24.98 4.00
N SER A 251 29.99 -25.71 3.71
CA SER A 251 29.87 -26.60 2.56
C SER A 251 29.13 -25.99 1.37
N GLY A 252 28.24 -25.02 1.61
CA GLY A 252 27.48 -24.37 0.55
C GLY A 252 26.22 -23.65 1.03
N ILE A 253 25.34 -23.36 0.07
CA ILE A 253 24.08 -22.63 0.27
C ILE A 253 22.91 -23.57 0.00
N MET A 254 21.86 -23.51 0.83
CA MET A 254 20.63 -24.27 0.64
C MET A 254 19.42 -23.43 1.05
N SER A 255 18.29 -23.65 0.37
CA SER A 255 17.06 -22.94 0.70
C SER A 255 16.36 -23.53 1.92
N LEU A 256 15.84 -22.65 2.76
CA LEU A 256 15.04 -22.96 3.94
C LEU A 256 13.66 -22.32 3.82
N VAL A 257 12.62 -23.08 4.17
CA VAL A 257 11.23 -22.66 4.15
C VAL A 257 10.63 -22.74 5.55
N LEU A 258 10.12 -21.61 6.02
CA LEU A 258 9.40 -21.47 7.27
C LEU A 258 7.89 -21.54 6.99
N TRP A 259 7.17 -22.41 7.68
CA TRP A 259 5.75 -22.65 7.43
C TRP A 259 4.84 -22.25 8.58
N ASN A 260 3.70 -21.65 8.23
CA ASN A 260 2.50 -21.50 9.02
C ASN A 260 2.68 -20.73 10.35
N GLU A 261 2.33 -21.35 11.49
CA GLU A 261 2.46 -20.78 12.84
C GLU A 261 3.90 -20.32 13.15
N LEU A 262 4.90 -20.92 12.51
CA LEU A 262 6.30 -20.53 12.69
C LEU A 262 6.62 -19.17 12.04
N CYS A 263 5.84 -18.74 11.04
CA CYS A 263 6.03 -17.44 10.40
C CYS A 263 5.80 -16.27 11.36
N PRO A 264 4.61 -16.09 11.98
CA PRO A 264 4.40 -15.03 12.97
C PRO A 264 5.31 -15.16 14.17
N GLU A 265 5.71 -16.38 14.54
CA GLU A 265 6.64 -16.61 15.64
C GLU A 265 8.07 -16.13 15.33
N PHE A 266 8.63 -16.43 14.16
CA PHE A 266 10.07 -16.24 13.90
C PHE A 266 10.40 -15.18 12.84
N TYR A 267 9.53 -14.90 11.86
CA TYR A 267 9.90 -14.13 10.67
C TYR A 267 10.49 -12.75 10.97
N GLN A 268 9.90 -12.00 11.91
CA GLN A 268 10.41 -10.68 12.30
C GLN A 268 11.74 -10.74 13.08
N ARG A 269 12.01 -11.87 13.76
CA ARG A 269 13.23 -12.08 14.56
C ARG A 269 14.41 -12.61 13.74
N LEU A 270 14.13 -13.21 12.58
CA LEU A 270 15.16 -13.71 11.67
C LEU A 270 15.65 -12.58 10.77
N SER A 271 16.93 -12.22 10.89
CA SER A 271 17.61 -11.26 10.03
C SER A 271 18.81 -11.89 9.33
N VAL A 272 19.22 -11.32 8.20
CA VAL A 272 20.46 -11.71 7.51
C VAL A 272 21.65 -11.57 8.46
N GLY A 273 22.49 -12.60 8.51
CA GLY A 273 23.60 -12.74 9.46
C GLY A 273 23.27 -13.54 10.72
N THR A 274 21.99 -13.79 11.02
CA THR A 274 21.58 -14.61 12.18
C THR A 274 22.06 -16.05 12.02
N VAL A 275 22.59 -16.62 13.09
CA VAL A 275 23.00 -18.03 13.15
C VAL A 275 21.89 -18.86 13.78
N LEU A 276 21.52 -19.95 13.12
CA LEU A 276 20.41 -20.82 13.48
C LEU A 276 20.94 -22.20 13.85
N PHE A 277 20.47 -22.71 14.98
CA PHE A 277 20.55 -24.12 15.33
C PHE A 277 19.18 -24.76 15.11
N ILE A 278 19.10 -25.70 14.17
CA ILE A 278 17.85 -26.28 13.68
C ILE A 278 17.80 -27.75 14.03
N GLN A 279 16.72 -28.19 14.66
CA GLN A 279 16.44 -29.60 14.91
C GLN A 279 15.05 -29.95 14.36
N ASN A 280 14.83 -31.23 14.05
CA ASN A 280 13.55 -31.75 13.57
C ASN A 280 13.04 -31.02 12.30
N TYR A 281 13.77 -31.12 11.20
CA TYR A 281 13.35 -30.56 9.90
C TYR A 281 13.06 -31.68 8.90
N THR A 282 12.40 -31.32 7.81
CA THR A 282 12.15 -32.21 6.67
C THR A 282 12.86 -31.71 5.43
N LEU A 283 13.19 -32.63 4.52
CA LEU A 283 13.69 -32.30 3.20
C LEU A 283 12.59 -32.52 2.18
N LYS A 284 12.36 -31.54 1.32
CA LYS A 284 11.44 -31.67 0.19
C LYS A 284 12.19 -31.40 -1.11
N GLN A 285 11.68 -31.99 -2.19
CA GLN A 285 12.10 -31.60 -3.53
C GLN A 285 11.80 -30.12 -3.71
N ARG A 286 12.73 -29.40 -4.32
CA ARG A 286 12.58 -27.96 -4.57
C ARG A 286 11.25 -27.63 -5.25
N TYR A 287 10.67 -26.50 -4.87
CA TYR A 287 9.55 -25.94 -5.62
C TYR A 287 10.04 -25.22 -6.89
N ALA A 288 9.62 -25.70 -8.07
CA ALA A 288 10.14 -25.23 -9.35
C ALA A 288 9.70 -23.80 -9.73
N ASN A 289 8.53 -23.34 -9.28
CA ASN A 289 7.97 -22.06 -9.69
C ASN A 289 8.39 -20.88 -8.79
N ARG A 290 9.53 -21.01 -8.08
CA ARG A 290 10.06 -19.98 -7.18
C ARG A 290 11.19 -19.21 -7.85
N THR A 291 11.14 -17.88 -7.76
CA THR A 291 12.31 -17.02 -7.98
C THR A 291 13.34 -17.21 -6.86
N ARG A 292 14.60 -16.83 -7.12
CA ARG A 292 15.71 -16.96 -6.17
C ARG A 292 16.63 -15.75 -6.24
N PRO A 293 17.32 -15.43 -5.13
CA PRO A 293 18.32 -14.38 -5.14
C PRO A 293 19.48 -14.79 -6.03
N GLN A 294 20.12 -13.82 -6.68
CA GLN A 294 21.37 -14.08 -7.38
C GLN A 294 22.50 -14.02 -6.36
N MET A 295 23.22 -15.14 -6.22
CA MET A 295 24.17 -15.36 -5.13
C MET A 295 25.58 -15.71 -5.63
N ASP A 296 25.86 -15.54 -6.92
CA ASP A 296 27.11 -15.98 -7.57
C ASP A 296 28.36 -15.32 -6.96
N HIS A 297 28.23 -14.12 -6.38
CA HIS A 297 29.31 -13.43 -5.66
C HIS A 297 29.79 -14.12 -4.40
N HIS A 298 28.99 -15.02 -3.82
CA HIS A 298 29.42 -15.80 -2.66
C HIS A 298 30.49 -16.85 -3.05
N ARG A 299 30.56 -17.25 -4.33
CA ARG A 299 31.47 -18.31 -4.84
C ARG A 299 31.34 -19.62 -4.05
N MET A 300 30.12 -19.92 -3.61
CA MET A 300 29.78 -21.13 -2.85
C MET A 300 28.96 -22.08 -3.71
N THR A 301 29.03 -23.37 -3.39
CA THR A 301 28.18 -24.37 -4.05
C THR A 301 26.72 -24.19 -3.62
N SER A 302 25.82 -23.99 -4.57
CA SER A 302 24.38 -23.93 -4.32
C SER A 302 23.74 -25.32 -4.43
N PHE A 303 23.12 -25.79 -3.36
CA PHE A 303 22.42 -27.07 -3.31
C PHE A 303 20.97 -26.90 -3.72
N ASP A 304 20.73 -26.95 -5.03
CA ASP A 304 19.46 -26.55 -5.62
C ASP A 304 18.40 -27.64 -5.71
N SER A 305 18.73 -28.91 -5.43
CA SER A 305 17.80 -30.03 -5.64
C SER A 305 16.74 -30.17 -4.56
N VAL A 306 17.07 -29.78 -3.32
CA VAL A 306 16.26 -29.99 -2.12
C VAL A 306 16.18 -28.72 -1.28
N GLU A 307 15.10 -28.57 -0.54
CA GLU A 307 14.89 -27.48 0.41
C GLU A 307 14.62 -28.00 1.82
N ILE A 308 15.11 -27.27 2.82
CA ILE A 308 14.89 -27.52 4.24
C ILE A 308 13.53 -26.95 4.61
N CYS A 309 12.61 -27.78 5.09
CA CYS A 309 11.28 -27.36 5.51
C CYS A 309 11.14 -27.44 7.03
N LEU A 310 10.87 -26.29 7.65
CA LEU A 310 10.53 -26.18 9.07
C LEU A 310 9.01 -26.21 9.23
N ASN A 311 8.50 -27.25 9.89
CA ASN A 311 7.07 -27.49 10.05
C ASN A 311 6.67 -27.34 11.53
N PRO A 312 5.45 -26.84 11.80
CA PRO A 312 4.97 -26.68 13.18
C PRO A 312 4.54 -28.00 13.86
N ARG A 313 4.20 -29.04 13.10
CA ARG A 313 3.52 -30.24 13.64
C ARG A 313 4.15 -31.59 13.28
N SER A 314 4.68 -31.74 12.07
CA SER A 314 5.15 -33.04 11.57
C SER A 314 6.44 -32.90 10.74
N PRO A 315 7.62 -33.18 11.34
CA PRO A 315 7.87 -33.12 12.78
C PRO A 315 7.75 -31.68 13.30
N VAL A 316 7.65 -31.50 14.61
CA VAL A 316 7.72 -30.16 15.24
C VAL A 316 9.15 -29.67 15.16
N SER A 317 9.41 -28.68 14.31
CA SER A 317 10.73 -28.08 14.15
C SER A 317 11.11 -27.26 15.38
N ILE A 318 12.34 -27.44 15.84
CA ILE A 318 12.92 -26.66 16.95
C ILE A 318 13.95 -25.73 16.33
N LEU A 319 13.70 -24.43 16.47
CA LEU A 319 14.56 -23.38 15.93
C LEU A 319 15.11 -22.56 17.09
N THR A 320 16.44 -22.60 17.27
CA THR A 320 17.13 -21.80 18.30
C THR A 320 17.99 -20.74 17.63
N LEU A 321 17.79 -19.47 18.01
CA LEU A 321 18.58 -18.34 17.54
C LEU A 321 19.84 -18.24 18.39
N VAL A 322 21.01 -18.31 17.75
CA VAL A 322 22.30 -18.21 18.43
C VAL A 322 22.71 -16.75 18.54
N SER A 323 23.01 -16.29 19.76
CA SER A 323 23.52 -14.95 19.99
C SER A 323 24.83 -14.73 19.22
N PRO A 324 25.05 -13.59 18.55
CA PRO A 324 26.30 -13.30 17.83
C PRO A 324 27.56 -13.46 18.70
N LYS A 325 27.46 -13.21 20.01
CA LYS A 325 28.57 -13.38 20.97
C LYS A 325 28.91 -14.84 21.25
N ALA A 326 27.94 -15.75 21.09
CA ALA A 326 28.11 -17.19 21.26
C ALA A 326 28.58 -17.88 19.96
N VAL A 327 28.68 -17.15 18.85
CA VAL A 327 29.14 -17.69 17.57
C VAL A 327 30.65 -17.87 17.59
N LEU A 328 31.09 -19.12 17.49
CA LEU A 328 32.49 -19.47 17.59
C LEU A 328 33.16 -19.54 16.20
N PRO A 329 34.34 -18.92 16.00
CA PRO A 329 35.04 -18.92 14.70
C PRO A 329 35.34 -20.32 14.15
N GLN A 330 35.54 -21.32 15.02
CA GLN A 330 35.78 -22.71 14.60
C GLN A 330 34.61 -23.35 13.85
N TRP A 331 33.39 -22.78 13.92
CA TRP A 331 32.24 -23.26 13.15
C TRP A 331 32.34 -22.92 11.66
N ARG A 332 33.29 -22.06 11.25
CA ARG A 332 33.60 -21.72 9.85
C ARG A 332 32.36 -21.31 9.03
N LEU A 333 31.41 -20.63 9.67
CA LEU A 333 30.22 -20.12 9.01
C LEU A 333 30.60 -18.97 8.05
N PRO A 334 30.03 -18.93 6.83
CA PRO A 334 30.40 -17.94 5.82
C PRO A 334 30.05 -16.51 6.23
N GLU A 335 30.73 -15.53 5.64
CA GLU A 335 30.38 -14.11 5.75
C GLU A 335 29.31 -13.74 4.74
N VAL A 336 28.43 -12.80 5.11
CA VAL A 336 27.41 -12.25 4.21
C VAL A 336 28.07 -11.22 3.30
N ARG A 337 27.87 -11.33 1.98
CA ARG A 337 28.41 -10.40 0.99
C ARG A 337 27.30 -9.76 0.18
N TYR A 338 27.55 -8.53 -0.24
CA TYR A 338 26.66 -7.70 -1.05
C TYR A 338 27.37 -7.27 -2.33
N GLN A 339 26.59 -6.89 -3.34
CA GLN A 339 27.02 -6.38 -4.63
C GLN A 339 26.54 -4.94 -4.79
N PHE A 340 27.09 -4.02 -3.99
CA PHE A 340 26.76 -2.60 -4.12
C PHE A 340 27.27 -2.04 -5.44
N ILE A 341 26.36 -1.46 -6.21
CA ILE A 341 26.66 -0.74 -7.44
C ILE A 341 26.45 0.76 -7.25
N THR A 342 27.18 1.54 -8.03
CA THR A 342 26.97 2.99 -8.16
C THR A 342 26.02 3.32 -9.30
N ARG A 343 25.46 4.53 -9.31
CA ARG A 343 24.56 4.94 -10.39
C ARG A 343 25.29 4.98 -11.73
N SER A 344 26.56 5.38 -11.76
CA SER A 344 27.38 5.33 -12.98
C SER A 344 27.61 3.91 -13.53
N GLU A 345 27.62 2.88 -12.67
CA GLU A 345 27.84 1.50 -13.10
C GLU A 345 26.56 0.81 -13.59
N MET A 346 25.39 1.30 -13.19
CA MET A 346 24.09 0.68 -13.47
C MET A 346 23.78 0.54 -14.96
N GLU A 347 24.25 1.46 -15.80
CA GLU A 347 24.03 1.45 -17.26
C GLU A 347 24.71 0.28 -17.97
N ASN A 348 25.74 -0.31 -17.34
CA ASN A 348 26.47 -1.44 -17.91
C ASN A 348 25.90 -2.80 -17.50
N LEU A 349 24.90 -2.82 -16.61
CA LEU A 349 24.31 -4.06 -16.13
C LEU A 349 23.29 -4.60 -17.11
N ALA A 350 23.24 -5.92 -17.28
CA ALA A 350 22.23 -6.55 -18.12
C ALA A 350 20.84 -6.42 -17.51
N HIS A 351 19.81 -6.43 -18.36
CA HIS A 351 18.42 -6.53 -17.90
C HIS A 351 18.22 -7.75 -16.98
N ASN A 352 17.43 -7.56 -15.92
CA ASN A 352 17.08 -8.55 -14.90
C ASN A 352 18.26 -9.06 -14.03
N SER A 353 19.45 -8.46 -14.18
CA SER A 353 20.53 -8.65 -13.20
C SER A 353 20.11 -8.11 -11.83
N ALA A 354 20.60 -8.76 -10.77
CA ALA A 354 20.38 -8.33 -9.40
C ALA A 354 21.54 -7.45 -8.93
N CYS A 355 21.22 -6.41 -8.17
CA CYS A 355 22.21 -5.52 -7.57
C CYS A 355 21.74 -5.03 -6.19
N ASP A 356 22.71 -4.57 -5.39
CA ASP A 356 22.44 -3.87 -4.15
C ASP A 356 22.74 -2.37 -4.34
N VAL A 357 21.94 -1.49 -3.77
CA VAL A 357 22.13 -0.04 -3.90
C VAL A 357 22.00 0.67 -2.56
N ILE A 358 22.74 1.77 -2.43
CA ILE A 358 22.61 2.72 -1.34
C ILE A 358 22.54 4.13 -1.92
N GLY A 359 21.63 4.96 -1.42
CA GLY A 359 21.50 6.34 -1.87
C GLY A 359 20.82 7.23 -0.84
N LEU A 360 21.03 8.54 -0.99
CA LEU A 360 20.33 9.59 -0.27
C LEU A 360 19.03 9.89 -1.00
N VAL A 361 17.89 9.71 -0.34
CA VAL A 361 16.57 9.90 -0.94
C VAL A 361 16.32 11.38 -1.22
N THR A 362 15.96 11.70 -2.47
CA THR A 362 15.59 13.05 -2.90
C THR A 362 14.11 13.16 -3.24
N PHE A 363 13.49 12.10 -3.75
CA PHE A 363 12.06 12.07 -4.08
C PHE A 363 11.40 10.81 -3.53
N VAL A 364 10.18 10.97 -3.01
CA VAL A 364 9.31 9.85 -2.61
C VAL A 364 7.91 10.08 -3.15
N GLY A 365 7.49 9.32 -4.15
CA GLY A 365 6.14 9.36 -4.69
C GLY A 365 5.10 8.82 -3.70
N ARG A 366 3.83 9.08 -4.01
CA ARG A 366 2.71 8.49 -3.24
C ARG A 366 2.66 6.96 -3.41
N VAL A 367 1.99 6.31 -2.47
CA VAL A 367 1.76 4.87 -2.52
C VAL A 367 0.61 4.55 -3.47
N GLU A 368 0.88 3.65 -4.39
CA GLU A 368 -0.08 3.14 -5.38
C GLU A 368 -0.20 1.63 -5.26
N ARG A 369 -1.23 1.09 -5.91
CA ARG A 369 -1.57 -0.34 -5.91
C ARG A 369 -1.77 -0.81 -7.33
N VAL A 370 -1.31 -2.03 -7.59
CA VAL A 370 -1.57 -2.73 -8.85
C VAL A 370 -2.19 -4.09 -8.56
N LYS A 371 -3.17 -4.48 -9.38
CA LYS A 371 -3.89 -5.75 -9.26
C LYS A 371 -3.12 -6.87 -9.95
N ASP A 372 -2.89 -7.98 -9.23
CA ASP A 372 -2.28 -9.18 -9.81
C ASP A 372 -3.31 -9.95 -10.65
N LYS A 373 -3.14 -9.91 -11.98
CA LYS A 373 -4.04 -10.56 -12.95
C LYS A 373 -3.71 -12.05 -13.19
N LYS A 374 -2.63 -12.59 -12.63
CA LYS A 374 -2.10 -13.93 -13.01
C LYS A 374 -2.69 -15.11 -12.24
N ASN A 375 -3.52 -14.89 -11.22
CA ASN A 375 -3.94 -15.94 -10.29
C ASN A 375 -5.46 -16.21 -10.30
N THR A 376 -5.84 -17.49 -10.40
CA THR A 376 -7.21 -18.02 -10.15
C THR A 376 -7.57 -18.07 -8.65
N GLY A 377 -6.85 -17.33 -7.81
CA GLY A 377 -7.01 -17.28 -6.35
C GLY A 377 -7.80 -16.07 -5.87
N PRO A 378 -7.92 -15.86 -4.54
CA PRO A 378 -8.49 -14.63 -4.01
C PRO A 378 -7.69 -13.44 -4.51
N GLU A 379 -8.40 -12.34 -4.81
CA GLU A 379 -7.83 -11.12 -5.37
C GLU A 379 -6.58 -10.65 -4.61
N LYS A 380 -5.51 -10.35 -5.34
CA LYS A 380 -4.25 -9.87 -4.76
C LYS A 380 -3.86 -8.51 -5.33
N TYR A 381 -3.51 -7.60 -4.43
CA TYR A 381 -2.94 -6.32 -4.77
C TYR A 381 -1.49 -6.26 -4.29
N TRP A 382 -0.64 -5.67 -5.11
CA TRP A 382 0.71 -5.26 -4.72
C TRP A 382 0.73 -3.77 -4.48
N THR A 383 1.41 -3.37 -3.42
CA THR A 383 1.58 -1.97 -3.04
C THR A 383 2.99 -1.54 -3.40
N TYR A 384 3.12 -0.40 -4.07
CA TYR A 384 4.42 0.14 -4.47
C TYR A 384 4.45 1.68 -4.39
N ARG A 385 5.66 2.23 -4.52
CA ARG A 385 5.89 3.68 -4.70
C ARG A 385 7.17 3.91 -5.48
N TRP A 386 7.26 5.05 -6.15
CA TRP A 386 8.46 5.49 -6.83
C TRP A 386 9.37 6.30 -5.91
N ILE A 387 10.68 6.05 -5.98
CA ILE A 387 11.68 6.75 -5.16
C ILE A 387 12.86 7.15 -6.03
N HIS A 388 13.38 8.37 -5.81
CA HIS A 388 14.70 8.76 -6.31
C HIS A 388 15.71 8.79 -5.20
N ALA A 389 16.89 8.21 -5.46
CA ALA A 389 18.01 8.24 -4.54
C ALA A 389 19.31 8.58 -5.29
N VAL A 390 20.17 9.40 -4.70
CA VAL A 390 21.45 9.82 -5.29
C VAL A 390 22.64 9.28 -4.49
N ASP A 391 23.74 8.97 -5.16
CA ASP A 391 24.96 8.43 -4.53
C ASP A 391 26.22 9.29 -4.76
N GLY A 392 26.09 10.39 -5.51
CA GLY A 392 27.18 11.31 -5.83
C GLY A 392 28.05 10.91 -7.02
N THR A 393 27.78 9.78 -7.67
CA THR A 393 28.58 9.29 -8.81
C THR A 393 28.10 9.79 -10.17
N SER A 394 26.85 10.25 -10.24
CA SER A 394 26.20 10.79 -11.43
C SER A 394 25.28 11.96 -11.06
N GLY A 395 24.98 12.83 -12.03
CA GLY A 395 23.93 13.85 -11.90
C GLY A 395 22.51 13.27 -11.98
N LEU A 396 22.36 12.02 -12.44
CA LEU A 396 21.09 11.31 -12.47
C LEU A 396 20.84 10.55 -11.16
N PRO A 397 19.59 10.46 -10.68
CA PRO A 397 19.27 9.59 -9.56
C PRO A 397 19.16 8.12 -9.99
N PHE A 398 19.23 7.22 -9.02
CA PHE A 398 18.57 5.92 -9.11
C PHE A 398 17.06 6.13 -9.11
N VAL A 399 16.37 5.62 -10.14
CA VAL A 399 14.91 5.55 -10.19
C VAL A 399 14.50 4.16 -9.67
N LEU A 400 13.76 4.13 -8.57
CA LEU A 400 13.40 2.90 -7.87
C LEU A 400 11.89 2.69 -7.88
N GLU A 401 11.43 1.59 -8.46
CA GLU A 401 10.09 1.04 -8.28
C GLU A 401 10.09 0.12 -7.06
N LEU A 402 9.72 0.67 -5.91
CA LEU A 402 9.82 -0.04 -4.64
C LEU A 402 8.47 -0.65 -4.24
N PHE A 403 8.40 -1.98 -4.19
CA PHE A 403 7.22 -2.70 -3.69
C PHE A 403 7.34 -2.96 -2.18
N SER A 404 6.20 -3.12 -1.50
CA SER A 404 6.22 -3.55 -0.10
C SER A 404 6.84 -4.95 0.04
N SER A 405 7.85 -5.06 0.90
CA SER A 405 8.71 -6.23 1.10
C SER A 405 8.49 -6.90 2.47
N SER A 406 7.26 -6.87 3.00
CA SER A 406 6.94 -7.37 4.35
C SER A 406 7.61 -6.58 5.48
N GLN A 407 7.97 -5.33 5.20
CA GLN A 407 8.56 -4.36 6.14
C GLN A 407 7.73 -3.06 6.19
N PRO A 408 6.45 -3.11 6.61
CA PRO A 408 5.52 -1.98 6.51
C PRO A 408 6.00 -0.73 7.27
N GLU A 409 6.69 -0.90 8.40
CA GLU A 409 7.27 0.21 9.17
C GLU A 409 8.39 0.94 8.43
N VAL A 410 9.22 0.20 7.68
CA VAL A 410 10.27 0.79 6.85
C VAL A 410 9.64 1.46 5.63
N PHE A 411 8.76 0.73 4.93
CA PHE A 411 8.12 1.20 3.70
C PHE A 411 7.34 2.50 3.90
N SER A 412 6.57 2.62 5.00
CA SER A 412 5.78 3.83 5.30
C SER A 412 6.62 5.04 5.72
N ARG A 413 7.84 4.83 6.23
CA ARG A 413 8.70 5.88 6.81
C ARG A 413 9.81 6.36 5.88
N ILE A 414 9.89 5.83 4.65
CA ILE A 414 10.81 6.34 3.63
C ILE A 414 10.48 7.80 3.37
N CYS A 415 11.46 8.69 3.57
CA CYS A 415 11.32 10.12 3.31
C CYS A 415 12.59 10.68 2.69
N PRO A 416 12.53 11.84 2.02
CA PRO A 416 13.74 12.53 1.59
C PRO A 416 14.69 12.80 2.75
N MET A 417 15.96 12.99 2.40
CA MET A 417 17.07 13.17 3.35
C MET A 417 17.37 11.94 4.22
N THR A 418 16.87 10.74 3.85
CA THR A 418 17.24 9.48 4.51
C THR A 418 18.15 8.64 3.63
N TYR A 419 18.97 7.81 4.26
CA TYR A 419 19.77 6.79 3.57
C TYR A 419 18.88 5.59 3.32
N LEU A 420 18.73 5.22 2.05
CA LEU A 420 17.98 4.07 1.61
C LEU A 420 18.95 3.01 1.10
N VAL A 421 18.87 1.83 1.69
CA VAL A 421 19.55 0.63 1.20
C VAL A 421 18.49 -0.33 0.68
N CYS A 422 18.65 -0.77 -0.56
CA CYS A 422 17.82 -1.82 -1.16
C CYS A 422 18.74 -2.94 -1.66
N THR A 423 18.47 -4.16 -1.23
CA THR A 423 19.24 -5.34 -1.65
C THR A 423 18.50 -6.13 -2.73
N GLN A 424 19.22 -6.89 -3.55
CA GLN A 424 18.66 -7.79 -4.57
C GLN A 424 17.59 -7.13 -5.46
N MET A 425 17.80 -5.86 -5.81
CA MET A 425 16.98 -5.11 -6.76
C MET A 425 17.24 -5.62 -8.18
N ARG A 426 16.25 -5.53 -9.07
CA ARG A 426 16.36 -5.98 -10.47
C ARG A 426 16.49 -4.82 -11.43
N VAL A 427 17.44 -4.91 -12.36
CA VAL A 427 17.65 -3.87 -13.38
C VAL A 427 16.63 -4.00 -14.52
N CYS A 428 15.83 -2.97 -14.74
CA CYS A 428 14.87 -2.90 -15.84
C CYS A 428 15.39 -2.00 -16.96
N HIS A 429 15.53 -2.58 -18.15
CA HIS A 429 15.82 -1.84 -19.37
C HIS A 429 14.53 -1.74 -20.18
N VAL A 430 14.15 -0.52 -20.52
CA VAL A 430 12.98 -0.24 -21.37
C VAL A 430 13.47 0.63 -22.51
N GLU A 431 13.09 0.25 -23.72
CA GLU A 431 13.52 0.93 -24.93
C GLU A 431 13.14 2.42 -24.88
N GLY A 432 14.08 3.30 -25.22
CA GLY A 432 13.87 4.75 -25.19
C GLY A 432 13.83 5.38 -23.80
N SER A 433 14.10 4.63 -22.72
CA SER A 433 14.18 5.13 -21.34
C SER A 433 15.52 4.79 -20.68
N LEU A 434 15.88 5.54 -19.64
CA LEU A 434 17.01 5.19 -18.78
C LEU A 434 16.70 3.91 -17.98
N PRO A 435 17.71 3.11 -17.60
CA PRO A 435 17.48 1.97 -16.74
C PRO A 435 16.95 2.42 -15.38
N TYR A 436 16.06 1.62 -14.81
CA TYR A 436 15.55 1.78 -13.45
C TYR A 436 15.65 0.47 -12.68
N LEU A 437 15.45 0.53 -11.37
CA LEU A 437 15.50 -0.65 -10.51
C LEU A 437 14.10 -0.97 -9.99
N THR A 438 13.69 -2.23 -10.06
CA THR A 438 12.45 -2.70 -9.45
C THR A 438 12.72 -3.72 -8.36
N SER A 439 11.80 -3.82 -7.41
CA SER A 439 11.89 -4.78 -6.32
C SER A 439 11.58 -6.20 -6.80
N SER A 440 12.16 -7.19 -6.13
CA SER A 440 11.84 -8.60 -6.32
C SER A 440 11.25 -9.21 -5.05
N CYS A 441 10.93 -10.51 -5.07
CA CYS A 441 10.55 -11.21 -3.84
C CYS A 441 11.73 -11.34 -2.86
N GLU A 442 12.93 -11.08 -3.35
CA GLU A 442 14.20 -11.22 -2.64
C GLU A 442 14.72 -9.87 -2.12
N THR A 443 14.05 -8.77 -2.41
CA THR A 443 14.47 -7.43 -2.00
C THR A 443 14.19 -7.19 -0.52
N GLU A 444 15.21 -6.75 0.22
CA GLU A 444 15.06 -6.16 1.55
C GLU A 444 15.40 -4.67 1.51
N THR A 445 14.74 -3.90 2.37
CA THR A 445 14.89 -2.44 2.41
C THR A 445 15.25 -1.96 3.80
N PHE A 446 16.16 -1.00 3.88
CA PHE A 446 16.55 -0.38 5.15
C PHE A 446 16.65 1.13 4.99
N ILE A 447 16.15 1.85 5.98
CA ILE A 447 16.24 3.31 6.07
C ILE A 447 17.07 3.75 7.27
N THR A 448 17.42 5.03 7.32
CA THR A 448 18.06 5.66 8.49
C THR A 448 17.35 5.26 9.79
N GLY A 449 18.13 4.77 10.76
CA GLY A 449 17.63 4.19 12.01
C GLY A 449 17.64 2.64 12.03
N HIS A 450 17.65 1.99 10.87
CA HIS A 450 17.60 0.53 10.74
C HIS A 450 18.90 -0.12 10.25
N HIS A 451 19.96 0.68 9.99
CA HIS A 451 21.25 0.16 9.53
C HIS A 451 22.11 -0.46 10.65
N LYS A 452 21.81 -0.17 11.93
CA LYS A 452 22.63 -0.65 13.05
C LYS A 452 22.58 -2.19 13.13
N GLY A 453 23.76 -2.80 13.14
CA GLY A 453 23.89 -4.26 13.22
C GLY A 453 23.72 -4.98 11.87
N GLN A 454 23.50 -4.26 10.78
CA GLN A 454 23.39 -4.88 9.46
C GLN A 454 24.77 -5.24 8.89
N PRO A 455 24.94 -6.42 8.27
CA PRO A 455 26.26 -6.86 7.79
C PRO A 455 26.86 -5.97 6.68
N TYR A 456 26.04 -5.27 5.90
CA TYR A 456 26.54 -4.39 4.82
C TYR A 456 27.24 -3.12 5.31
N VAL A 457 27.13 -2.74 6.59
CA VAL A 457 27.72 -1.48 7.09
C VAL A 457 29.25 -1.47 6.99
N SER A 458 29.89 -2.65 6.99
CA SER A 458 31.34 -2.76 6.78
C SER A 458 31.77 -2.66 5.32
N ASP A 459 30.83 -2.68 4.37
CA ASP A 459 31.09 -2.70 2.93
C ASP A 459 31.83 -1.42 2.46
N PRO A 460 32.87 -1.53 1.62
CA PRO A 460 33.60 -0.37 1.11
C PRO A 460 32.76 0.61 0.29
N GLY A 461 31.78 0.14 -0.49
CA GLY A 461 30.85 0.98 -1.25
C GLY A 461 29.98 1.83 -0.33
N VAL A 462 29.42 1.20 0.71
CA VAL A 462 28.63 1.89 1.74
C VAL A 462 29.46 2.93 2.49
N LYS A 463 30.71 2.60 2.87
CA LYS A 463 31.62 3.55 3.52
C LYS A 463 31.95 4.76 2.65
N ARG A 464 32.20 4.55 1.35
CA ARG A 464 32.44 5.63 0.39
C ARG A 464 31.23 6.54 0.25
N PHE A 465 30.03 5.96 0.12
CA PHE A 465 28.78 6.73 0.09
C PHE A 465 28.61 7.58 1.36
N ILE A 466 28.80 7.00 2.55
CA ILE A 466 28.70 7.76 3.82
C ILE A 466 29.74 8.88 3.88
N GLN A 467 30.95 8.67 3.36
CA GLN A 467 31.96 9.72 3.30
C GLN A 467 31.55 10.86 2.36
N TRP A 468 30.98 10.55 1.20
CA TRP A 468 30.43 11.54 0.26
C TRP A 468 29.29 12.34 0.89
N THR A 469 28.35 11.72 1.59
CA THR A 469 27.24 12.46 2.21
C THR A 469 27.70 13.54 3.20
N LYS A 470 28.86 13.38 3.83
CA LYS A 470 29.45 14.38 4.74
C LYS A 470 29.97 15.62 4.03
N THR A 471 30.13 15.59 2.71
CA THR A 471 30.58 16.75 1.92
C THR A 471 29.41 17.58 1.38
N LEU A 472 28.16 17.16 1.61
CA LEU A 472 26.98 17.83 1.11
C LEU A 472 26.53 18.94 2.07
N GLU A 473 25.97 20.01 1.49
CA GLU A 473 25.23 21.01 2.25
C GLU A 473 23.75 20.62 2.30
N ASP A 474 23.25 20.29 3.48
CA ASP A 474 21.87 19.81 3.69
C ASP A 474 20.84 20.76 3.07
N ASN A 475 21.03 22.07 3.21
CA ASN A 475 20.11 23.07 2.66
C ASN A 475 20.03 23.03 1.13
N ALA A 476 21.16 22.81 0.44
CA ALA A 476 21.20 22.73 -1.02
C ALA A 476 20.49 21.47 -1.53
N VAL A 477 20.67 20.34 -0.86
CA VAL A 477 19.96 19.10 -1.19
C VAL A 477 18.47 19.25 -0.92
N LEU A 478 18.10 19.82 0.23
CA LEU A 478 16.71 20.03 0.62
C LEU A 478 15.92 20.88 -0.39
N GLN A 479 16.57 21.83 -1.10
CA GLN A 479 15.92 22.58 -2.18
C GLN A 479 15.38 21.69 -3.31
N LYS A 480 16.02 20.55 -3.55
CA LYS A 480 15.72 19.62 -4.64
C LYS A 480 14.86 18.43 -4.21
N THR A 481 14.34 18.45 -2.99
CA THR A 481 13.58 17.33 -2.44
C THR A 481 12.08 17.49 -2.62
N ALA A 482 11.41 16.39 -2.97
CA ALA A 482 9.96 16.37 -3.15
C ALA A 482 9.32 15.08 -2.59
N VAL A 483 8.05 15.16 -2.21
CA VAL A 483 7.24 14.06 -1.67
C VAL A 483 5.82 14.09 -2.23
N GLY A 484 5.25 12.92 -2.48
CA GLY A 484 3.91 12.74 -2.98
C GLY A 484 3.80 13.03 -4.47
N GLY A 485 2.57 13.24 -4.91
CA GLY A 485 2.25 13.47 -6.31
C GLY A 485 2.19 12.20 -7.14
N HIS A 486 1.61 12.34 -8.33
CA HIS A 486 1.65 11.35 -9.39
C HIS A 486 3.05 11.33 -10.01
N TYR A 487 3.59 10.14 -10.23
CA TYR A 487 4.84 9.96 -10.94
C TYR A 487 4.74 8.73 -11.83
N CYS A 488 5.01 8.92 -13.12
CA CYS A 488 4.98 7.87 -14.12
C CYS A 488 6.39 7.59 -14.65
N TYR A 489 6.86 6.36 -14.44
CA TYR A 489 8.09 5.85 -15.03
C TYR A 489 7.93 4.35 -15.37
N PRO A 490 8.59 3.81 -16.41
CA PRO A 490 9.21 4.53 -17.52
C PRO A 490 8.19 5.39 -18.27
N ARG A 491 8.67 6.39 -19.01
CA ARG A 491 7.80 7.23 -19.84
C ARG A 491 7.27 6.40 -21.01
N PRO A 492 6.04 6.66 -21.49
CA PRO A 492 5.55 6.01 -22.70
C PRO A 492 6.51 6.25 -23.88
N PRO A 493 6.75 5.24 -24.74
CA PRO A 493 7.76 5.27 -25.81
C PRO A 493 7.54 6.40 -26.82
N ARG A 494 8.50 6.63 -27.72
CA ARG A 494 8.39 7.67 -28.77
C ARG A 494 7.26 7.37 -29.76
N GLU A 495 7.10 6.10 -30.11
CA GLU A 495 6.03 5.60 -30.99
C GLU A 495 5.08 4.70 -30.20
N PHE A 496 3.80 4.71 -30.56
CA PHE A 496 2.82 3.80 -29.97
C PHE A 496 2.76 2.53 -30.83
N SER A 497 3.30 1.42 -30.35
CA SER A 497 3.07 0.13 -31.01
C SER A 497 2.00 -0.68 -30.28
N GLN A 498 1.30 -1.52 -31.02
CA GLN A 498 0.37 -2.50 -30.49
C GLN A 498 0.80 -3.86 -31.02
N SER A 499 1.24 -4.77 -30.14
CA SER A 499 1.51 -6.16 -30.52
C SER A 499 0.33 -7.07 -30.13
N LEU A 500 0.04 -8.06 -30.97
CA LEU A 500 -1.03 -9.04 -30.73
C LEU A 500 -0.74 -9.95 -29.51
N GLU A 501 0.53 -10.10 -29.11
CA GLU A 501 0.98 -10.88 -27.94
C GLU A 501 0.90 -10.10 -26.62
N ASP A 502 1.05 -8.76 -26.64
CA ASP A 502 0.91 -7.89 -25.46
C ASP A 502 -0.53 -7.86 -24.92
N ALA A 503 -1.51 -8.07 -25.79
CA ALA A 503 -2.91 -8.19 -25.38
C ALA A 503 -3.21 -9.47 -24.55
N LEU A 504 -2.36 -10.50 -24.65
CA LEU A 504 -2.65 -11.84 -24.10
C LEU A 504 -1.69 -12.31 -23.01
N THR A 505 -0.46 -11.79 -22.88
CA THR A 505 0.57 -12.50 -22.09
C THR A 505 1.47 -11.74 -21.11
N ALA A 506 1.42 -10.41 -20.96
CA ALA A 506 2.22 -9.75 -19.90
C ALA A 506 1.64 -8.42 -19.38
N PRO A 507 1.46 -8.24 -18.05
CA PRO A 507 1.19 -6.94 -17.44
C PRO A 507 2.45 -6.07 -17.26
N SER A 508 3.57 -6.43 -17.89
CA SER A 508 4.86 -5.74 -17.76
C SER A 508 5.38 -5.15 -19.09
N SER A 509 4.54 -5.10 -20.13
CA SER A 509 4.89 -4.35 -21.34
C SER A 509 4.82 -2.86 -21.01
N ALA A 510 5.77 -2.08 -21.55
CA ALA A 510 5.83 -0.62 -21.35
C ALA A 510 4.64 0.13 -22.00
N GLN A 511 3.77 -0.58 -22.71
CA GLN A 511 2.70 -0.03 -23.53
C GLN A 511 1.34 -0.24 -22.88
N ALA A 512 0.54 0.82 -22.92
CA ALA A 512 -0.78 0.83 -22.35
C ALA A 512 -1.76 0.06 -23.26
N PRO A 513 -2.62 -0.83 -22.72
CA PRO A 513 -3.62 -1.51 -23.51
C PRO A 513 -4.59 -0.49 -24.13
N LEU A 514 -4.86 -0.63 -25.42
CA LEU A 514 -5.84 0.17 -26.14
C LEU A 514 -7.26 -0.28 -25.75
N VAL A 515 -8.09 0.66 -25.29
CA VAL A 515 -9.44 0.41 -24.78
C VAL A 515 -10.42 1.35 -25.48
N ALA A 516 -11.65 0.89 -25.72
CA ALA A 516 -12.69 1.74 -26.27
C ALA A 516 -13.09 2.83 -25.27
N ALA A 517 -13.40 4.05 -25.75
CA ALA A 517 -13.84 5.14 -24.87
C ALA A 517 -15.11 4.78 -24.06
N SER A 518 -15.98 3.92 -24.60
CA SER A 518 -17.16 3.38 -23.91
C SER A 518 -16.82 2.53 -22.69
N ASP A 519 -15.70 1.81 -22.72
CA ASP A 519 -15.28 0.95 -21.62
C ASP A 519 -14.57 1.74 -20.51
N LEU A 520 -14.12 2.98 -20.80
CA LEU A 520 -13.40 3.82 -19.84
C LEU A 520 -14.21 4.09 -18.57
N LYS A 521 -15.53 4.28 -18.70
CA LYS A 521 -16.43 4.44 -17.55
C LYS A 521 -16.37 3.21 -16.64
N LYS A 522 -16.54 2.02 -17.22
CA LYS A 522 -16.48 0.76 -16.49
C LYS A 522 -15.13 0.59 -15.81
N GLU A 523 -14.05 0.96 -16.50
CA GLU A 523 -12.71 0.92 -15.91
C GLU A 523 -12.61 1.83 -14.68
N LEU A 524 -13.06 3.09 -14.78
CA LEU A 524 -13.07 4.04 -13.66
C LEU A 524 -13.94 3.58 -12.49
N GLU A 525 -15.10 2.99 -12.74
CA GLU A 525 -16.02 2.49 -11.71
C GLU A 525 -15.51 1.23 -10.99
N THR A 526 -14.60 0.47 -11.62
CA THR A 526 -14.03 -0.75 -11.03
C THR A 526 -12.71 -0.54 -10.27
N LEU A 527 -12.11 0.65 -10.37
CA LEU A 527 -10.86 0.95 -9.64
C LEU A 527 -11.10 0.93 -8.14
N HIS A 528 -10.19 0.28 -7.41
CA HIS A 528 -10.15 0.38 -5.95
C HIS A 528 -9.22 1.51 -5.50
N TYR A 529 -9.33 1.91 -4.23
CA TYR A 529 -8.52 2.95 -3.61
C TYR A 529 -7.03 2.76 -3.88
N ARG A 530 -6.41 3.79 -4.47
CA ARG A 530 -5.02 3.88 -4.92
C ARG A 530 -4.63 2.85 -5.97
N GLU A 531 -5.58 2.18 -6.61
CA GLU A 531 -5.33 1.34 -7.78
C GLU A 531 -4.92 2.22 -8.95
N HIS A 532 -3.69 2.03 -9.43
CA HIS A 532 -3.18 2.68 -10.63
C HIS A 532 -3.39 1.76 -11.83
N LYS A 533 -3.93 2.32 -12.91
CA LYS A 533 -4.11 1.64 -14.18
C LYS A 533 -3.79 2.58 -15.33
N LYS A 534 -2.93 2.12 -16.23
CA LYS A 534 -2.61 2.82 -17.47
C LYS A 534 -3.43 2.25 -18.63
N VAL A 535 -4.06 3.11 -19.42
CA VAL A 535 -4.85 2.73 -20.61
C VAL A 535 -4.55 3.69 -21.77
N ALA A 536 -4.78 3.25 -23.00
CA ALA A 536 -4.76 4.11 -24.18
C ALA A 536 -6.16 4.19 -24.78
N ILE A 537 -6.56 5.37 -25.27
CA ILE A 537 -7.81 5.56 -26.01
C ILE A 537 -7.57 6.31 -27.32
N GLN A 538 -8.37 6.01 -28.34
CA GLN A 538 -8.39 6.75 -29.60
C GLN A 538 -9.49 7.82 -29.59
N GLY A 539 -9.17 9.02 -30.06
CA GLY A 539 -10.12 10.11 -30.09
C GLY A 539 -9.60 11.38 -30.76
N HIS A 540 -10.36 12.45 -30.58
CA HIS A 540 -10.07 13.81 -31.03
C HIS A 540 -10.04 14.73 -29.80
N ILE A 541 -9.10 15.66 -29.76
CA ILE A 541 -9.06 16.68 -28.69
C ILE A 541 -10.00 17.81 -29.11
N THR A 542 -11.09 18.00 -28.36
CA THR A 542 -12.17 18.94 -28.72
C THR A 542 -12.17 20.21 -27.89
N ALA A 543 -11.53 20.21 -26.71
CA ALA A 543 -11.37 21.40 -25.90
C ALA A 543 -10.09 21.33 -25.05
N VAL A 544 -9.47 22.48 -24.83
CA VAL A 544 -8.31 22.66 -23.93
C VAL A 544 -8.55 23.91 -23.10
N ARG A 545 -8.46 23.78 -21.77
CA ARG A 545 -8.59 24.91 -20.85
C ARG A 545 -7.46 24.90 -19.85
N TYR A 546 -6.80 26.04 -19.68
CA TYR A 546 -5.82 26.19 -18.61
C TYR A 546 -6.52 26.60 -17.31
N ILE A 547 -6.19 25.90 -16.22
CA ILE A 547 -6.72 26.16 -14.88
C ILE A 547 -5.56 26.63 -14.02
N ARG A 548 -5.54 27.93 -13.68
CA ARG A 548 -4.61 28.48 -12.69
C ARG A 548 -4.95 27.94 -11.31
N SER A 549 -3.94 27.48 -10.57
CA SER A 549 -4.15 27.16 -9.16
C SER A 549 -4.33 28.48 -8.40
N SER A 550 -5.51 28.73 -7.83
CA SER A 550 -5.64 29.84 -6.89
C SER A 550 -4.76 29.52 -5.68
N LYS A 551 -4.15 30.53 -5.05
CA LYS A 551 -3.29 30.39 -3.84
C LYS A 551 -4.04 29.85 -2.60
N THR A 552 -5.20 29.24 -2.77
CA THR A 552 -6.13 28.82 -1.73
C THR A 552 -6.95 27.62 -2.20
N PHE A 553 -6.50 26.41 -1.86
CA PHE A 553 -7.44 25.33 -1.57
C PHE A 553 -8.05 25.62 -0.19
N ARG A 554 -8.95 26.60 -0.09
CA ARG A 554 -9.79 26.78 1.11
C ARG A 554 -11.02 25.90 0.95
N GLY A 555 -11.23 25.01 1.92
CA GLY A 555 -12.55 24.47 2.18
C GLY A 555 -13.53 25.61 2.45
N THR A 556 -14.69 25.51 1.81
CA THR A 556 -16.01 26.02 2.23
C THR A 556 -16.07 27.42 2.87
N GLU A 557 -16.56 28.35 2.06
CA GLU A 557 -17.32 29.57 2.36
C GLU A 557 -16.77 30.57 3.40
N GLU A 558 -16.42 31.75 2.86
CA GLU A 558 -16.08 32.97 3.57
C GLU A 558 -17.28 33.51 4.39
N LYS A 559 -16.98 33.98 5.61
CA LYS A 559 -17.70 35.12 6.18
C LYS A 559 -16.71 36.26 6.36
N GLU A 560 -16.91 37.32 5.59
CA GLU A 560 -16.31 38.62 5.76
C GLU A 560 -16.45 39.10 7.22
N VAL A 561 -15.33 39.52 7.81
CA VAL A 561 -15.35 40.47 8.93
C VAL A 561 -14.50 41.66 8.52
N ARG A 562 -15.16 42.82 8.50
CA ARG A 562 -14.63 44.13 8.13
C ARG A 562 -13.47 44.57 9.02
N ASP A 563 -12.56 45.30 8.36
CA ASP A 563 -11.50 46.15 8.90
C ASP A 563 -11.91 47.02 10.10
N VAL A 564 -11.02 47.08 11.10
CA VAL A 564 -10.75 48.30 11.87
C VAL A 564 -9.23 48.43 12.05
N SER A 565 -8.69 49.56 11.58
CA SER A 565 -7.28 49.94 11.59
C SER A 565 -6.77 50.33 13.00
N PRO A 566 -5.44 50.46 13.19
CA PRO A 566 -4.77 50.54 14.50
C PRO A 566 -4.48 51.98 14.92
N ASP A 567 -4.44 52.28 16.23
CA ASP A 567 -3.60 53.38 16.71
C ASP A 567 -3.21 53.31 18.21
N ALA A 568 -1.97 53.77 18.43
CA ALA A 568 -1.32 54.36 19.60
C ALA A 568 -1.13 53.58 20.94
N CYS A 569 0.17 53.33 21.22
CA CYS A 569 0.96 53.76 22.40
C CYS A 569 0.41 53.45 23.83
N GLU A 570 1.15 53.01 24.85
CA GLU A 570 2.54 53.26 25.21
C GLU A 570 2.84 52.55 26.57
N HIS A 571 4.13 52.41 26.91
CA HIS A 571 4.72 52.25 28.26
C HIS A 571 5.17 50.85 28.79
N ALA A 572 6.49 50.64 28.66
CA ALA A 572 7.49 50.39 29.73
C ALA A 572 7.43 49.11 30.62
N VAL A 573 8.23 48.08 30.26
CA VAL A 573 9.54 47.60 30.86
C VAL A 573 9.74 47.85 32.39
N PRO A 574 10.49 47.03 33.22
CA PRO A 574 11.50 45.98 32.90
C PRO A 574 11.56 44.66 33.73
N ASP A 575 12.40 43.74 33.22
CA ASP A 575 13.38 42.85 33.88
C ASP A 575 12.90 41.72 34.83
N THR A 576 13.46 40.50 34.83
CA THR A 576 14.90 40.18 34.81
C THR A 576 15.16 38.71 34.44
N HIS A 577 16.30 38.49 33.77
CA HIS A 577 17.07 37.27 33.52
C HIS A 577 17.06 36.24 34.69
N THR A 578 17.35 34.94 34.55
CA THR A 578 18.63 34.37 34.06
C THR A 578 18.54 32.82 34.04
N HIS A 579 19.08 32.17 33.00
CA HIS A 579 19.52 30.76 33.02
C HIS A 579 20.93 30.67 33.68
N PRO A 580 21.37 29.50 34.19
CA PRO A 580 22.26 28.60 33.41
C PRO A 580 22.00 27.09 33.70
N SER A 581 22.16 26.15 32.75
CA SER A 581 23.37 25.35 32.42
C SER A 581 24.21 24.92 33.64
N THR A 582 24.70 23.69 33.87
CA THR A 582 25.31 22.67 32.98
C THR A 582 25.55 21.33 33.75
N ALA A 583 25.76 20.22 33.03
CA ALA A 583 26.69 19.10 33.30
C ALA A 583 26.45 18.02 34.40
N GLU A 584 26.31 16.79 33.89
CA GLU A 584 27.05 15.54 34.21
C GLU A 584 26.97 14.81 35.59
N GLN A 585 27.12 13.48 35.45
CA GLN A 585 27.59 12.45 36.41
C GLN A 585 26.53 11.52 37.04
N THR A 586 26.38 10.35 36.43
CA THR A 586 26.34 9.03 37.12
C THR A 586 27.77 8.71 37.65
N PRO A 587 28.02 7.79 38.62
CA PRO A 587 27.43 6.44 38.68
C PRO A 587 27.31 5.77 40.09
N GLU A 588 26.78 4.53 40.08
CA GLU A 588 27.03 3.39 41.02
C GLU A 588 26.56 3.51 42.49
N ALA A 589 26.24 2.47 43.26
CA ALA A 589 25.99 1.03 43.11
C ALA A 589 25.55 0.50 44.51
N SER A 590 25.32 -0.82 44.60
CA SER A 590 25.20 -1.68 45.80
C SER A 590 23.77 -1.84 46.36
N SER A 591 23.06 -2.96 46.19
CA SER A 591 23.29 -4.40 46.46
C SER A 591 22.86 -4.81 47.88
N THR A 592 21.98 -5.82 47.97
CA THR A 592 21.99 -7.00 48.89
C THR A 592 20.57 -7.61 48.91
N SER A 593 20.34 -8.79 48.35
CA SER A 593 20.63 -10.16 48.81
C SER A 593 19.48 -10.78 49.64
N ALA A 594 18.92 -11.88 49.16
CA ALA A 594 18.67 -13.12 49.91
C ALA A 594 17.82 -14.11 49.07
N SER A 595 18.42 -15.23 48.69
CA SER A 595 17.74 -16.52 48.47
C SER A 595 17.67 -17.27 49.82
N PRO A 596 17.30 -18.56 49.92
CA PRO A 596 16.66 -19.51 48.98
C PRO A 596 15.55 -20.36 49.67
N GLU A 597 15.21 -21.51 49.05
CA GLU A 597 14.60 -22.74 49.63
C GLU A 597 13.08 -22.89 49.43
N ARG A 598 12.50 -24.06 49.11
CA ARG A 598 12.96 -25.45 48.92
C ARG A 598 11.75 -26.30 48.48
N ILE A 599 12.00 -27.39 47.72
CA ILE A 599 11.37 -28.75 47.82
C ILE A 599 9.86 -28.82 47.46
N SER A 600 9.26 -29.81 46.77
CA SER A 600 9.44 -31.24 46.47
C SER A 600 8.43 -31.55 45.35
N ALA A 601 8.78 -32.29 44.30
CA ALA A 601 8.84 -33.75 44.21
C ALA A 601 7.47 -34.44 44.03
N ASP A 602 7.36 -35.06 42.84
CA ASP A 602 7.01 -36.46 42.62
C ASP A 602 5.53 -36.86 42.54
N GLY A 603 5.23 -37.81 41.63
CA GLY A 603 3.93 -38.49 41.65
C GLY A 603 3.33 -39.06 40.37
N ARG A 604 4.03 -40.00 39.71
CA ARG A 604 3.47 -41.25 39.10
C ARG A 604 2.34 -41.15 38.06
N LYS A 605 2.60 -41.56 36.81
CA LYS A 605 2.53 -42.95 36.26
C LYS A 605 1.14 -43.65 36.36
N ARG A 606 0.55 -43.91 35.19
CA ARG A 606 0.00 -45.19 34.66
C ARG A 606 -0.66 -44.88 33.30
N ARG A 607 -0.16 -45.28 32.13
CA ARG A 607 0.13 -46.62 31.54
C ARG A 607 -1.11 -47.53 31.49
N ASN A 608 -1.66 -47.66 30.27
CA ASN A 608 -2.07 -48.89 29.55
C ASN A 608 -2.30 -48.43 28.08
N SER A 609 -1.58 -48.81 27.02
CA SER A 609 -1.07 -50.10 26.51
C SER A 609 -2.16 -51.12 26.18
N THR A 610 -2.58 -51.16 24.91
CA THR A 610 -2.68 -52.35 24.01
C THR A 610 -3.04 -51.84 22.61
N ARG A 611 -2.22 -51.98 21.56
CA ARG A 611 -1.95 -53.18 20.72
C ARG A 611 -3.26 -53.80 20.20
N LYS A 612 -3.44 -54.21 18.95
CA LYS A 612 -2.70 -54.27 17.68
C LYS A 612 -3.68 -55.02 16.75
N ALA A 613 -3.84 -54.65 15.49
CA ALA A 613 -3.91 -55.56 14.33
C ALA A 613 -4.08 -54.72 13.04
N THR A 614 -3.14 -54.69 12.09
CA THR A 614 -2.97 -55.64 10.94
C THR A 614 -4.30 -55.88 10.20
N GLU A 615 -4.44 -55.75 8.88
CA GLU A 615 -3.49 -55.89 7.77
C GLU A 615 -4.24 -55.60 6.43
N SER A 616 -3.51 -55.23 5.37
CA SER A 616 -3.81 -55.53 3.95
C SER A 616 -5.05 -54.85 3.31
N SER A 617 -5.16 -54.53 2.02
CA SER A 617 -4.28 -54.59 0.85
C SER A 617 -5.00 -53.96 -0.35
N LEU A 618 -4.21 -53.51 -1.34
CA LEU A 618 -4.49 -53.49 -2.79
C LEU A 618 -5.49 -52.48 -3.39
N ASN A 619 -4.92 -51.60 -4.23
CA ASN A 619 -5.57 -50.88 -5.32
C ASN A 619 -5.78 -51.78 -6.54
N ARG A 620 -6.93 -51.66 -7.23
CA ARG A 620 -7.11 -51.68 -8.70
C ARG A 620 -8.60 -51.41 -9.03
N VAL A 621 -8.96 -50.30 -9.69
CA VAL A 621 -8.96 -49.99 -11.15
C VAL A 621 -10.32 -50.27 -11.82
N ASP A 622 -10.83 -49.21 -12.44
CA ASP A 622 -11.72 -49.03 -13.61
C ASP A 622 -13.10 -49.69 -13.74
N ALA A 623 -14.08 -48.87 -14.13
CA ALA A 623 -14.77 -49.02 -15.42
C ALA A 623 -15.62 -47.79 -15.78
N ALA A 624 -15.18 -47.07 -16.81
CA ALA A 624 -16.00 -46.16 -17.61
C ALA A 624 -16.28 -46.82 -18.97
N ALA A 625 -17.51 -46.66 -19.50
CA ALA A 625 -17.84 -47.07 -20.85
C ALA A 625 -18.80 -46.08 -21.54
N LYS A 626 -18.32 -45.56 -22.68
CA LYS A 626 -19.03 -45.21 -23.95
C LYS A 626 -20.01 -44.01 -23.90
N ARG A 627 -19.67 -42.85 -24.46
CA ARG A 627 -19.59 -42.41 -25.89
C ARG A 627 -20.91 -42.51 -26.69
N ARG A 628 -21.40 -41.36 -27.20
CA ARG A 628 -21.53 -40.97 -28.64
C ARG A 628 -22.46 -39.73 -28.80
N HIS A 629 -21.99 -38.65 -29.49
CA HIS A 629 -22.43 -38.09 -30.81
C HIS A 629 -23.81 -37.37 -30.78
N LYS A 630 -24.15 -36.30 -31.52
CA LYS A 630 -23.55 -35.50 -32.63
C LYS A 630 -24.50 -34.28 -32.89
N ASP A 631 -23.95 -33.25 -33.51
CA ASP A 631 -24.49 -32.06 -34.23
C ASP A 631 -25.97 -32.02 -34.71
N THR A 632 -26.52 -30.79 -34.89
CA THR A 632 -27.01 -30.22 -36.19
C THR A 632 -28.20 -29.21 -36.09
N GLU A 633 -28.00 -28.03 -36.70
CA GLU A 633 -28.85 -27.07 -37.49
C GLU A 633 -30.20 -26.45 -37.04
N GLU A 634 -30.25 -25.11 -37.27
CA GLU A 634 -31.20 -24.22 -38.03
C GLU A 634 -32.75 -24.23 -37.88
N GLY A 635 -33.30 -23.00 -38.01
CA GLY A 635 -34.69 -22.65 -38.40
C GLY A 635 -35.37 -21.66 -37.42
N GLN A 636 -35.47 -20.34 -37.63
CA GLN A 636 -36.29 -19.50 -38.54
C GLN A 636 -37.77 -19.26 -38.13
N GLU A 637 -38.20 -17.99 -38.32
CA GLU A 637 -39.58 -17.40 -38.36
C GLU A 637 -40.32 -17.11 -37.04
N GLN A 638 -41.14 -16.06 -36.82
CA GLN A 638 -41.56 -14.77 -37.44
C GLN A 638 -42.57 -14.16 -36.41
N GLU A 639 -42.46 -12.89 -35.98
CA GLU A 639 -43.31 -11.70 -36.32
C GLU A 639 -44.71 -11.55 -35.67
N GLU A 640 -45.09 -10.26 -35.51
CA GLU A 640 -46.35 -9.59 -35.09
C GLU A 640 -46.56 -9.34 -33.58
N GLU A 641 -46.37 -8.14 -33.03
CA GLU A 641 -47.14 -6.85 -33.12
C GLU A 641 -48.60 -6.91 -32.62
N GLU A 642 -48.90 -6.15 -31.56
CA GLU A 642 -49.99 -5.15 -31.57
C GLU A 642 -49.91 -4.19 -30.35
N GLU A 643 -50.17 -2.92 -30.65
CA GLU A 643 -50.21 -1.72 -29.79
C GLU A 643 -51.48 -1.60 -28.92
N ARG A 644 -51.37 -0.83 -27.82
CA ARG A 644 -52.12 0.42 -27.50
C ARG A 644 -51.99 0.77 -26.00
N ASP A 645 -51.39 1.91 -25.63
CA ASP A 645 -51.99 3.26 -25.43
C ASP A 645 -52.75 3.36 -24.07
N SER A 646 -52.65 4.35 -23.17
CA SER A 646 -51.79 5.51 -22.88
C SER A 646 -52.28 6.14 -21.55
N ALA A 647 -51.59 7.23 -21.12
CA ALA A 647 -51.88 8.16 -20.00
C ALA A 647 -51.39 7.71 -18.59
N SER A 648 -50.79 8.52 -17.72
CA SER A 648 -50.04 9.79 -17.70
C SER A 648 -50.06 10.23 -16.23
N GLU A 649 -48.93 10.50 -15.58
CA GLU A 649 -48.86 11.50 -14.50
C GLU A 649 -47.41 11.95 -14.32
N GLU A 650 -47.23 13.27 -14.40
CA GLU A 650 -45.97 13.99 -14.55
C GLU A 650 -45.31 14.38 -13.21
N ALA A 651 -43.98 14.48 -13.29
CA ALA A 651 -43.11 15.50 -12.71
C ALA A 651 -43.04 15.70 -11.19
N ARG A 652 -41.82 15.48 -10.66
CA ARG A 652 -40.98 16.58 -10.14
C ARG A 652 -39.49 16.31 -10.44
N ALA A 653 -39.02 16.83 -11.57
CA ALA A 653 -37.61 17.02 -11.83
C ALA A 653 -37.12 18.23 -11.01
N VAL A 654 -36.09 18.02 -10.20
CA VAL A 654 -35.34 19.10 -9.57
C VAL A 654 -34.30 19.55 -10.60
N GLU A 655 -34.56 20.66 -11.28
CA GLU A 655 -33.58 21.36 -12.11
C GLU A 655 -32.41 21.82 -11.23
N CYS A 656 -31.26 21.16 -11.36
CA CYS A 656 -29.98 21.75 -10.98
C CYS A 656 -29.69 22.89 -11.96
N ARG A 657 -30.09 24.12 -11.58
CA ARG A 657 -29.70 25.35 -12.27
C ARG A 657 -28.19 25.37 -12.46
N GLN A 658 -27.79 25.37 -13.74
CA GLN A 658 -26.46 25.72 -14.21
C GLN A 658 -26.05 27.07 -13.61
N GLN A 659 -24.99 27.09 -12.82
CA GLN A 659 -24.25 28.34 -12.58
C GLN A 659 -23.49 28.65 -13.87
N MET A 660 -24.01 29.60 -14.63
CA MET A 660 -23.28 30.24 -15.73
C MET A 660 -22.00 30.90 -15.16
N PRO A 661 -20.85 30.78 -15.83
CA PRO A 661 -19.66 31.52 -15.45
C PRO A 661 -19.86 33.02 -15.67
N ASN A 662 -19.29 33.82 -14.79
CA ASN A 662 -19.19 35.27 -14.91
C ASN A 662 -18.47 35.64 -16.24
N PRO A 663 -18.87 36.69 -16.99
CA PRO A 663 -18.40 36.92 -18.38
C PRO A 663 -16.98 37.49 -18.55
N ASP A 664 -16.20 37.62 -17.47
CA ASP A 664 -14.87 38.22 -17.54
C ASP A 664 -13.77 37.16 -17.31
N SER A 665 -13.41 36.39 -18.36
CA SER A 665 -12.07 35.82 -18.61
C SER A 665 -12.09 34.71 -19.70
N ASP A 666 -12.42 35.05 -20.96
CA ASP A 666 -12.38 34.12 -22.11
C ASP A 666 -10.95 33.82 -22.64
N ALA A 667 -9.89 34.35 -22.03
CA ALA A 667 -8.52 34.31 -22.57
C ALA A 667 -7.74 32.98 -22.38
N MET A 668 -8.32 31.96 -21.72
CA MET A 668 -7.58 30.77 -21.23
C MET A 668 -8.15 29.42 -21.69
N SER A 669 -8.98 29.42 -22.73
CA SER A 669 -9.58 28.20 -23.28
C SER A 669 -9.67 28.23 -24.80
N TRP A 670 -9.49 27.06 -25.40
CA TRP A 670 -9.75 26.76 -26.79
C TRP A 670 -10.80 25.64 -26.87
N GLU A 671 -11.76 25.78 -27.78
CA GLU A 671 -12.75 24.75 -28.09
C GLU A 671 -12.85 24.60 -29.62
N SER A 672 -12.99 23.36 -30.10
CA SER A 672 -13.21 23.09 -31.53
C SER A 672 -14.55 23.66 -31.99
N SER A 673 -14.59 24.12 -33.23
CA SER A 673 -15.80 24.60 -33.90
C SER A 673 -16.93 23.57 -33.93
N SER A 674 -16.58 22.28 -33.92
CA SER A 674 -17.52 21.16 -33.98
C SER A 674 -18.02 20.72 -32.60
N TRP A 675 -17.35 21.13 -31.52
CA TRP A 675 -17.62 20.65 -30.16
C TRP A 675 -19.02 21.01 -29.64
N PRO A 676 -19.56 22.24 -29.81
CA PRO A 676 -20.90 22.57 -29.30
C PRO A 676 -22.00 21.66 -29.85
N ARG A 677 -21.91 21.28 -31.14
CA ARG A 677 -22.86 20.36 -31.79
C ARG A 677 -22.66 18.93 -31.31
N GLN A 678 -21.41 18.46 -31.30
CA GLN A 678 -21.08 17.09 -30.87
C GLN A 678 -21.43 16.86 -29.39
N ARG A 679 -21.31 17.88 -28.54
CA ARG A 679 -21.64 17.79 -27.12
C ARG A 679 -23.11 17.45 -26.87
N GLU A 680 -24.02 17.84 -27.76
CA GLU A 680 -25.45 17.47 -27.69
C GLU A 680 -25.70 16.02 -28.11
N GLU A 681 -24.82 15.45 -28.95
CA GLU A 681 -24.90 14.08 -29.46
C GLU A 681 -24.15 13.06 -28.58
N VAL A 682 -23.25 13.53 -27.71
CA VAL A 682 -22.50 12.70 -26.78
C VAL A 682 -23.46 12.09 -25.74
N SER A 683 -23.51 10.77 -25.70
CA SER A 683 -24.32 10.02 -24.74
C SER A 683 -23.90 10.29 -23.29
N GLU A 684 -22.60 10.42 -23.05
CA GLU A 684 -22.04 10.66 -21.72
C GLU A 684 -20.72 11.43 -21.73
N HIS A 685 -20.60 12.44 -20.86
CA HIS A 685 -19.38 13.21 -20.65
C HIS A 685 -18.82 12.94 -19.26
N LEU A 686 -17.65 12.29 -19.20
CA LEU A 686 -16.93 11.95 -17.98
C LEU A 686 -16.12 13.17 -17.49
N VAL A 687 -16.77 14.06 -16.73
CA VAL A 687 -16.16 15.28 -16.14
C VAL A 687 -15.38 14.94 -14.86
N ARG A 688 -14.39 14.04 -14.94
CA ARG A 688 -13.55 13.62 -13.80
C ARG A 688 -12.09 14.09 -13.90
N GLY A 689 -11.78 15.02 -14.83
CA GLY A 689 -10.42 15.50 -15.14
C GLY A 689 -9.89 16.63 -14.27
N GLY A 690 -10.21 16.67 -12.98
CA GLY A 690 -9.67 17.65 -12.03
C GLY A 690 -8.28 17.23 -11.53
N LEU A 691 -7.35 18.18 -11.39
CA LEU A 691 -6.08 17.89 -10.73
C LEU A 691 -6.30 17.86 -9.22
N CYS A 692 -6.11 16.69 -8.62
CA CYS A 692 -6.28 16.52 -7.18
C CYS A 692 -5.02 16.99 -6.44
N ARG A 693 -5.18 17.38 -5.17
CA ARG A 693 -4.05 17.81 -4.33
C ARG A 693 -2.96 16.72 -4.23
N ASP A 694 -3.39 15.46 -4.16
CA ASP A 694 -2.53 14.28 -4.05
C ASP A 694 -1.80 13.92 -5.37
N SER A 695 -2.17 14.57 -6.47
CA SER A 695 -1.54 14.43 -7.79
C SER A 695 -0.27 15.25 -7.91
N VAL A 696 -0.11 16.28 -7.06
CA VAL A 696 1.00 17.23 -7.16
C VAL A 696 2.05 16.93 -6.10
N SER A 697 3.30 16.81 -6.53
CA SER A 697 4.42 16.63 -5.60
C SER A 697 4.67 17.91 -4.80
N ARG A 698 5.11 17.74 -3.56
CA ARG A 698 5.33 18.84 -2.63
C ARG A 698 6.76 18.85 -2.16
N ARG A 699 7.29 20.04 -1.93
CA ARG A 699 8.62 20.17 -1.37
C ARG A 699 8.68 19.61 0.05
N PHE A 700 9.75 18.89 0.37
CA PHE A 700 9.94 18.31 1.69
C PHE A 700 10.48 19.35 2.68
N THR A 701 9.91 19.34 3.88
CA THR A 701 10.43 20.06 5.04
C THR A 701 10.41 19.12 6.25
N PHE A 702 11.37 19.29 7.17
CA PHE A 702 11.42 18.45 8.36
C PHE A 702 10.23 18.68 9.31
N GLU A 703 9.68 19.90 9.33
CA GLU A 703 8.52 20.27 10.16
C GLU A 703 7.25 19.55 9.72
N GLU A 704 6.99 19.48 8.41
CA GLU A 704 5.78 18.84 7.85
C GLU A 704 5.99 17.34 7.56
N LYS A 705 7.14 16.76 7.93
CA LYS A 705 7.53 15.38 7.58
C LYS A 705 6.42 14.35 7.81
N ASN A 706 5.88 14.29 9.02
CA ASN A 706 4.88 13.26 9.36
C ASN A 706 3.59 13.42 8.54
N VAL A 707 3.16 14.66 8.32
CA VAL A 707 1.94 14.94 7.57
C VAL A 707 2.11 14.63 6.09
N LEU A 708 3.25 15.00 5.48
CA LEU A 708 3.56 14.68 4.09
C LEU A 708 3.65 13.17 3.85
N LEU A 709 4.25 12.42 4.79
CA LEU A 709 4.32 10.96 4.71
C LEU A 709 2.95 10.29 4.90
N GLN A 710 2.11 10.84 5.77
CA GLN A 710 0.75 10.33 5.96
C GLN A 710 -0.12 10.56 4.73
N GLN A 711 -0.05 11.76 4.12
CA GLN A 711 -0.78 12.10 2.89
C GLN A 711 -0.36 11.24 1.70
N SER A 712 0.94 10.94 1.58
CA SER A 712 1.49 10.10 0.52
C SER A 712 1.31 8.59 0.76
N SER A 713 0.85 8.17 1.95
CA SER A 713 0.65 6.76 2.30
C SER A 713 -0.81 6.31 2.14
N LEU A 714 -1.04 5.00 2.26
CA LEU A 714 -2.39 4.42 2.31
C LEU A 714 -3.04 4.71 3.67
N GLN A 715 -4.37 4.74 3.70
CA GLN A 715 -5.10 4.91 4.96
C GLN A 715 -4.77 3.76 5.94
N PRO A 716 -4.53 4.04 7.22
CA PRO A 716 -4.14 3.00 8.15
C PRO A 716 -5.36 2.13 8.56
N ALA A 717 -5.10 0.84 8.81
CA ALA A 717 -6.12 -0.09 9.32
C ALA A 717 -6.55 0.23 10.77
N ARG A 718 -5.67 0.90 11.53
CA ARG A 718 -5.92 1.35 12.91
C ARG A 718 -5.65 2.84 13.00
N TRP A 719 -6.56 3.57 13.62
CA TRP A 719 -6.41 5.00 13.86
C TRP A 719 -5.34 5.27 14.93
N THR A 720 -4.54 6.31 14.72
CA THR A 720 -3.57 6.84 15.67
C THR A 720 -3.81 8.33 15.92
N ALA A 721 -3.60 8.77 17.16
CA ALA A 721 -3.76 10.17 17.58
C ALA A 721 -2.51 10.99 17.20
N GLU A 722 -2.20 11.10 15.92
CA GLU A 722 -1.15 12.03 15.47
C GLU A 722 -1.76 13.43 15.27
N ARG A 723 -1.04 14.47 15.72
CA ARG A 723 -1.51 15.86 15.65
C ARG A 723 -1.32 16.37 14.24
N ASP A 724 -2.41 16.81 13.63
CA ASP A 724 -2.37 17.52 12.37
C ASP A 724 -1.82 18.94 12.59
N ALA A 725 -0.75 19.27 11.88
CA ALA A 725 -0.43 20.65 11.56
C ALA A 725 -1.15 21.00 10.25
N ASP A 726 -1.67 22.23 10.17
CA ASP A 726 -2.21 22.75 8.92
C ASP A 726 -1.06 22.88 7.93
N VAL A 727 -1.14 22.13 6.82
CA VAL A 727 -0.02 22.03 5.89
C VAL A 727 -0.10 23.18 4.92
N THR A 728 1.06 23.76 4.61
CA THR A 728 1.18 24.84 3.61
C THR A 728 0.42 24.51 2.31
N PRO A 729 -0.16 25.48 1.60
CA PRO A 729 -0.82 25.23 0.33
C PRO A 729 0.15 24.66 -0.72
N VAL A 730 -0.33 23.81 -1.61
CA VAL A 730 0.47 23.29 -2.73
C VAL A 730 0.74 24.44 -3.70
N LEU A 731 2.03 24.72 -3.97
CA LEU A 731 2.44 25.65 -5.02
C LEU A 731 2.39 24.92 -6.37
N CYS A 732 1.21 24.83 -6.96
CA CYS A 732 1.05 24.38 -8.35
C CYS A 732 0.84 25.62 -9.24
N PRO A 733 1.63 25.84 -10.30
CA PRO A 733 1.42 26.98 -11.20
C PRO A 733 0.08 26.91 -11.95
N GLY A 734 -0.41 25.70 -12.23
CA GLY A 734 -1.67 25.40 -12.91
C GLY A 734 -1.55 24.14 -13.76
N TYR A 735 -2.65 23.75 -14.42
CA TYR A 735 -2.69 22.56 -15.29
C TYR A 735 -3.64 22.77 -16.47
N TYR A 736 -3.49 21.93 -17.50
CA TYR A 736 -4.37 21.95 -18.67
C TYR A 736 -5.43 20.86 -18.50
N ARG A 737 -6.71 21.25 -18.57
CA ARG A 737 -7.81 20.31 -18.73
C ARG A 737 -8.05 20.10 -20.21
N VAL A 738 -7.93 18.87 -20.67
CA VAL A 738 -8.09 18.47 -22.07
C VAL A 738 -9.30 17.56 -22.18
N THR A 739 -10.25 17.92 -23.03
CA THR A 739 -11.43 17.10 -23.33
C THR A 739 -11.14 16.26 -24.57
N ILE A 740 -11.22 14.94 -24.40
CA ILE A 740 -10.97 13.94 -25.43
C ILE A 740 -12.31 13.32 -25.81
N LEU A 741 -12.72 13.49 -27.06
CA LEU A 741 -13.89 12.83 -27.63
C LEU A 741 -13.45 11.51 -28.27
N GLY A 742 -14.00 10.38 -27.80
CA GLY A 742 -13.71 9.07 -28.37
C GLY A 742 -14.02 9.02 -29.87
N ILE A 743 -13.33 8.15 -30.61
CA ILE A 743 -13.46 8.09 -32.08
C ILE A 743 -14.90 7.88 -32.59
N ASN A 744 -15.72 7.14 -31.83
CA ASN A 744 -17.13 6.89 -32.14
C ASN A 744 -18.06 8.06 -31.75
N LYS A 745 -17.51 9.15 -31.20
CA LYS A 745 -18.21 10.37 -30.77
C LYS A 745 -19.33 10.19 -29.74
N GLN A 746 -19.38 9.03 -29.07
CA GLN A 746 -20.40 8.71 -28.05
C GLN A 746 -20.02 9.13 -26.64
N ILE A 747 -18.72 9.15 -26.33
CA ILE A 747 -18.20 9.41 -24.98
C ILE A 747 -17.11 10.47 -25.06
N ALA A 748 -17.21 11.48 -24.21
CA ALA A 748 -16.15 12.45 -23.98
C ALA A 748 -15.57 12.28 -22.57
N VAL A 749 -14.27 12.50 -22.41
CA VAL A 749 -13.60 12.46 -21.10
C VAL A 749 -12.73 13.69 -20.91
N ASP A 750 -12.84 14.29 -19.73
CA ASP A 750 -11.90 15.33 -19.30
C ASP A 750 -10.71 14.67 -18.62
N ALA A 751 -9.50 15.02 -19.04
CA ALA A 751 -8.25 14.56 -18.44
C ALA A 751 -7.34 15.76 -18.12
N ALA A 752 -6.59 15.67 -17.03
CA ALA A 752 -5.64 16.69 -16.63
C ALA A 752 -4.24 16.40 -17.20
N TYR A 753 -3.59 17.44 -17.71
CA TYR A 753 -2.21 17.41 -18.17
C TYR A 753 -1.40 18.44 -17.37
N VAL A 754 -0.33 17.96 -16.74
CA VAL A 754 0.59 18.78 -15.94
C VAL A 754 1.97 18.70 -16.59
N PRO A 755 2.43 19.74 -17.31
CA PRO A 755 3.75 19.74 -17.90
C PRO A 755 4.83 19.87 -16.82
N VAL A 756 5.97 19.22 -17.06
CA VAL A 756 7.18 19.46 -16.27
C VAL A 756 7.80 20.81 -16.66
N LEU A 757 8.14 21.63 -15.65
CA LEU A 757 8.55 23.02 -15.85
C LEU A 757 10.02 23.29 -15.49
N SER A 758 10.60 22.45 -14.63
CA SER A 758 11.98 22.62 -14.14
C SER A 758 12.74 21.30 -14.17
N ALA A 759 14.04 21.39 -14.40
CA ALA A 759 14.93 20.23 -14.36
C ALA A 759 15.08 19.62 -12.95
N ASP A 760 14.77 20.39 -11.90
CA ASP A 760 14.78 19.89 -10.52
C ASP A 760 13.51 19.10 -10.15
N GLU A 761 12.46 19.13 -10.98
CA GLU A 761 11.27 18.32 -10.73
C GLU A 761 11.56 16.83 -10.97
N PRO A 762 11.04 15.92 -10.12
CA PRO A 762 11.24 14.48 -10.30
C PRO A 762 10.81 13.99 -11.68
N GLY A 763 9.74 14.58 -12.22
CA GLY A 763 9.20 14.27 -13.55
C GLY A 763 10.13 14.56 -14.72
N ALA A 764 11.19 15.37 -14.53
CA ALA A 764 12.15 15.70 -15.58
C ALA A 764 13.07 14.52 -15.95
N VAL A 765 13.24 13.56 -15.03
CA VAL A 765 14.10 12.40 -15.25
C VAL A 765 13.57 11.54 -16.41
N GLY A 766 14.39 11.37 -17.44
CA GLY A 766 14.06 10.57 -18.62
C GLY A 766 13.22 11.31 -19.67
N LEU A 767 13.00 12.62 -19.54
CA LEU A 767 12.39 13.42 -20.61
C LEU A 767 13.37 13.67 -21.76
N PRO A 768 12.90 13.66 -23.02
CA PRO A 768 13.72 14.11 -24.14
C PRO A 768 14.05 15.59 -23.96
N GLN A 769 15.33 15.94 -24.07
CA GLN A 769 15.79 17.33 -24.05
C GLN A 769 15.85 17.96 -25.45
N ASP A 770 15.23 17.30 -26.43
CA ASP A 770 15.12 17.81 -27.80
C ASP A 770 14.26 19.08 -27.78
N PRO A 771 14.78 20.25 -28.23
CA PRO A 771 14.03 21.49 -28.18
C PRO A 771 12.79 21.41 -29.09
N HIS A 772 11.65 21.88 -28.61
CA HIS A 772 10.40 21.97 -29.37
C HIS A 772 9.73 23.34 -29.21
N GLY A 773 8.84 23.68 -30.15
CA GLY A 773 8.19 25.00 -30.23
C GLY A 773 7.05 25.23 -29.25
N ASN A 774 6.93 24.42 -28.18
CA ASN A 774 5.85 24.48 -27.18
C ASN A 774 4.41 24.52 -27.71
N THR A 775 4.13 23.92 -28.88
CA THR A 775 2.73 23.71 -29.30
C THR A 775 2.04 22.73 -28.35
N MET A 776 0.72 22.80 -28.21
CA MET A 776 -0.06 21.94 -27.31
C MET A 776 0.22 20.47 -27.57
N LEU A 777 0.29 20.05 -28.84
CA LEU A 777 0.66 18.69 -29.21
C LEU A 777 2.08 18.36 -28.78
N ALA A 778 3.07 19.23 -29.08
CA ALA A 778 4.46 18.99 -28.71
C ALA A 778 4.60 18.81 -27.19
N CYS A 779 3.92 19.63 -26.39
CA CYS A 779 3.88 19.51 -24.93
C CYS A 779 3.22 18.19 -24.49
N LEU A 780 2.05 17.84 -25.04
CA LEU A 780 1.37 16.57 -24.73
C LEU A 780 2.18 15.33 -25.13
N SER A 781 3.03 15.43 -26.15
CA SER A 781 3.89 14.35 -26.62
C SER A 781 5.24 14.28 -25.87
N SER A 782 5.83 15.42 -25.51
CA SER A 782 7.12 15.51 -24.81
C SER A 782 6.98 15.36 -23.29
N GLY A 783 5.90 15.86 -22.72
CA GLY A 783 5.65 15.89 -21.27
C GLY A 783 6.24 17.10 -20.53
N CYS A 784 6.83 18.07 -21.23
CA CYS A 784 7.42 19.28 -20.64
C CYS A 784 7.18 20.55 -21.47
N LEU A 785 7.47 21.69 -20.85
CA LEU A 785 7.72 22.94 -21.57
C LEU A 785 9.22 23.14 -21.78
N CYS A 786 9.60 23.60 -22.97
CA CYS A 786 10.98 23.86 -23.35
C CYS A 786 11.30 25.37 -23.40
N PRO A 787 12.49 25.80 -22.94
CA PRO A 787 13.47 25.01 -22.19
C PRO A 787 13.01 24.80 -20.73
N LEU A 788 13.44 23.71 -20.11
CA LEU A 788 13.22 23.48 -18.68
C LEU A 788 13.98 24.56 -17.88
N ARG A 789 13.38 25.07 -16.80
CA ARG A 789 14.05 26.02 -15.91
C ARG A 789 15.13 25.32 -15.09
N ASP A 790 16.37 25.81 -15.21
CA ASP A 790 17.48 25.46 -14.32
C ASP A 790 17.58 26.47 -13.18
N THR A 791 17.60 26.01 -11.93
CA THR A 791 17.83 26.88 -10.76
C THR A 791 19.30 27.33 -10.63
N ALA A 792 20.22 26.70 -11.36
CA ALA A 792 21.66 26.88 -11.22
C ALA A 792 22.31 27.80 -12.27
N GLY A 793 21.58 28.37 -13.22
CA GLY A 793 22.18 29.24 -14.24
C GLY A 793 21.19 30.11 -15.04
N ASN A 794 21.63 31.36 -15.29
CA ASN A 794 21.06 32.42 -16.13
C ASN A 794 20.47 31.96 -17.49
N CYS A 795 19.35 31.27 -17.52
CA CYS A 795 18.56 31.15 -18.75
C CYS A 795 17.54 32.31 -18.78
N GLU A 796 17.84 33.35 -19.55
CA GLU A 796 16.96 34.50 -19.81
C GLU A 796 15.73 34.14 -20.67
N SER A 797 15.57 32.89 -21.11
CA SER A 797 14.40 32.47 -21.87
C SER A 797 13.19 32.32 -20.95
N THR A 798 12.24 33.23 -21.08
CA THR A 798 10.92 33.11 -20.44
C THR A 798 10.18 31.87 -20.98
N LEU A 799 9.69 31.02 -20.07
CA LEU A 799 8.74 29.96 -20.43
C LEU A 799 7.53 30.60 -21.15
N PRO A 800 6.91 29.90 -22.13
CA PRO A 800 5.71 30.41 -22.77
C PRO A 800 4.61 30.61 -21.74
N GLU A 801 3.85 31.69 -21.90
CA GLU A 801 2.66 31.88 -21.08
C GLU A 801 1.63 30.78 -21.42
N PRO A 802 0.82 30.32 -20.46
CA PRO A 802 -0.15 29.25 -20.71
C PRO A 802 -1.12 29.56 -21.87
N GLU A 803 -1.42 30.85 -22.07
CA GLU A 803 -2.28 31.36 -23.16
C GLU A 803 -1.67 31.08 -24.54
N GLU A 804 -0.35 31.19 -24.68
CA GLU A 804 0.38 30.91 -25.93
C GLU A 804 0.28 29.43 -26.31
N VAL A 805 0.39 28.53 -25.32
CA VAL A 805 0.27 27.09 -25.53
C VAL A 805 -1.17 26.73 -25.91
N VAL A 806 -2.17 27.28 -25.20
CA VAL A 806 -3.59 27.05 -25.52
C VAL A 806 -3.93 27.54 -26.92
N ALA A 807 -3.37 28.67 -27.38
CA ALA A 807 -3.63 29.20 -28.71
C ALA A 807 -3.23 28.24 -29.85
N THR A 808 -2.21 27.41 -29.64
CA THR A 808 -1.78 26.40 -30.61
C THR A 808 -2.67 25.15 -30.64
N ALA A 809 -3.64 25.02 -29.71
CA ALA A 809 -4.54 23.87 -29.68
C ALA A 809 -5.45 23.78 -30.93
N ALA A 810 -5.62 24.87 -31.68
CA ALA A 810 -6.31 24.85 -32.98
C ALA A 810 -5.68 23.88 -33.99
N GLU A 811 -4.38 23.59 -33.88
CA GLU A 811 -3.68 22.60 -34.72
C GLU A 811 -4.13 21.15 -34.45
N LEU A 812 -4.81 20.92 -33.32
CA LEU A 812 -5.37 19.62 -32.94
C LEU A 812 -6.81 19.43 -33.45
N GLU A 813 -7.40 20.44 -34.10
CA GLU A 813 -8.75 20.33 -34.65
C GLU A 813 -8.83 19.18 -35.66
N ASP A 814 -9.81 18.29 -35.46
CA ASP A 814 -10.02 17.06 -36.24
C ASP A 814 -8.81 16.11 -36.30
N ALA A 815 -7.78 16.33 -35.49
CA ALA A 815 -6.62 15.44 -35.43
C ALA A 815 -6.99 14.15 -34.70
N HIS A 816 -6.83 13.02 -35.38
CA HIS A 816 -6.99 11.70 -34.77
C HIS A 816 -5.74 11.34 -33.96
N VAL A 817 -5.93 11.17 -32.66
CA VAL A 817 -4.85 10.93 -31.69
C VAL A 817 -5.07 9.67 -30.85
N VAL A 818 -3.97 9.15 -30.32
CA VAL A 818 -3.96 8.13 -29.27
C VAL A 818 -3.52 8.81 -27.97
N CYS A 819 -4.38 8.81 -26.96
CA CYS A 819 -4.08 9.39 -25.65
C CYS A 819 -3.79 8.26 -24.65
N VAL A 820 -2.59 8.27 -24.06
CA VAL A 820 -2.24 7.39 -22.94
C VAL A 820 -2.62 8.11 -21.64
N LEU A 821 -3.48 7.45 -20.87
CA LEU A 821 -4.06 7.96 -19.64
C LEU A 821 -3.62 7.11 -18.45
N ASP A 822 -3.22 7.78 -17.37
CA ASP A 822 -3.05 7.20 -16.05
C ASP A 822 -4.32 7.44 -15.23
N LEU A 823 -4.92 6.34 -14.76
CA LEU A 823 -6.13 6.35 -13.94
C LEU A 823 -5.77 5.97 -12.51
N CYS A 824 -6.29 6.70 -11.52
CA CYS A 824 -6.10 6.38 -10.11
C CYS A 824 -7.30 6.80 -9.25
N HIS A 825 -7.78 5.92 -8.38
CA HIS A 825 -8.82 6.27 -7.41
C HIS A 825 -8.18 6.84 -6.14
N LEU A 826 -8.37 8.13 -5.85
CA LEU A 826 -7.73 8.82 -4.72
C LEU A 826 -8.53 8.73 -3.41
N GLY A 827 -9.79 8.34 -3.49
CA GLY A 827 -10.63 7.94 -2.35
C GLY A 827 -11.93 8.74 -2.30
N GLY A 828 -12.99 8.18 -1.72
CA GLY A 828 -14.31 8.80 -1.79
C GLY A 828 -14.83 8.85 -3.22
N ASP A 829 -15.17 10.06 -3.70
CA ASP A 829 -15.58 10.29 -5.09
C ASP A 829 -14.44 10.87 -5.95
N GLU A 830 -13.23 11.00 -5.38
CA GLU A 830 -12.05 11.56 -6.05
C GLU A 830 -11.40 10.52 -6.97
N MET A 831 -11.46 10.80 -8.26
CA MET A 831 -10.87 10.01 -9.34
C MET A 831 -9.92 10.89 -10.14
N GLU A 832 -8.75 10.36 -10.43
CA GLU A 832 -7.71 11.03 -11.19
C GLU A 832 -7.61 10.42 -12.59
N VAL A 833 -7.66 11.27 -13.61
CA VAL A 833 -7.42 10.93 -15.02
C VAL A 833 -6.34 11.88 -15.53
N LEU A 834 -5.11 11.40 -15.65
CA LEU A 834 -3.97 12.19 -16.11
C LEU A 834 -3.53 11.76 -17.50
N ILE A 835 -3.18 12.73 -18.34
CA ILE A 835 -2.55 12.45 -19.63
C ILE A 835 -1.06 12.23 -19.41
N SER A 836 -0.59 11.01 -19.68
CA SER A 836 0.83 10.68 -19.65
C SER A 836 1.53 11.08 -20.93
N LYS A 837 0.87 10.84 -22.09
CA LYS A 837 1.39 11.15 -23.43
C LYS A 837 0.28 11.12 -24.49
N VAL A 838 0.42 11.93 -25.54
CA VAL A 838 -0.42 11.89 -26.75
C VAL A 838 0.42 11.60 -27.98
N TYR A 839 -0.10 10.76 -28.88
CA TYR A 839 0.49 10.40 -30.16
C TYR A 839 -0.44 10.79 -31.30
N ARG A 840 0.11 11.19 -32.45
CA ARG A 840 -0.68 11.17 -33.68
C ARG A 840 -0.87 9.72 -34.12
N VAL A 841 -2.02 9.40 -34.71
CA VAL A 841 -2.24 8.02 -35.22
C VAL A 841 -1.24 7.65 -36.33
N THR A 842 -0.68 8.62 -37.04
CA THR A 842 0.43 8.39 -37.98
C THR A 842 1.73 7.92 -37.32
N GLU A 843 1.89 8.15 -36.01
CA GLU A 843 3.03 7.72 -35.17
C GLU A 843 2.71 6.42 -34.41
N ALA A 844 1.55 5.81 -34.71
CA ALA A 844 1.16 4.52 -34.17
C ALA A 844 1.46 3.42 -35.20
N SER A 845 2.15 2.37 -34.77
CA SER A 845 2.45 1.18 -35.57
C SER A 845 1.65 -0.03 -35.09
N LEU A 846 1.02 -0.73 -36.04
CA LEU A 846 0.42 -2.04 -35.79
C LEU A 846 1.48 -3.08 -36.17
N ASN A 847 1.97 -3.84 -35.17
CA ASN A 847 2.97 -4.89 -35.37
C ASN A 847 2.35 -6.29 -35.28
#